data_AF-A0A832GWC1-F1
#
_entry.id   AF-A0A832GWC1-F1
#
_cell.length_a   1.000
_cell.length_b   1.000
_cell.length_c   1.000
_cell.angle_alpha   90.00
_cell.angle_beta   90.00
_cell.angle_gamma   90.00
#
_symmetry.space_group_name_H-M   'P 1'
#
loop_
_entity.id
_entity.type
_entity.pdbx_description
1 polymer ?
#
loop_
_entity_poly.entity_id
_entity_poly.type
_entity_poly.pdbx_seq_one_letter_code
_entity_poly.pdbx_strand_id
1 'polypeptide(L)'
;MTGVKKERILQIVKDLVGERRRPVTATEVWRKLRLMGYDVTERWVRSVLSRLEAEGKLVRIGRKPAKFFPVEAHRQLPLDRFLKVEESITLEEVTEREEATALLSEEDARKVAEFSRSIAREVAWDLGEGVQLKKGVVQVFSRFADENPVELYLKMLIWLKNKFDELCNSYGKIDNLAVKRKIKEKIRVLENLLKTLYGGMLGIPIYSGKTPAKIQVPHIHFKASFGVSGGDFIFEFEENEIRRYLERRVVRDRVVEEVEPYRPGKPYFVGIDSSYRRILLSEGLGELVPAAPVPPLFIITAVRFHAWAYADSGGSDYVVEPEPEEFPQLDSLKAFHEGYTIPYRMMELIEENMRKRAVEAQMNVLEYNQALKTLRPSQASYITASGYRKLPPRTPDVIFIDGRIMPYEHKVDDFAYGGVHGEIVRNSFMRFNELLDEIKLKFPGTILVGVVKRALTVYVLPLLLWYALVNNAIKEEAFWRYALAYHLERILITEMLKVVKRERGWEAVRTFGVVRRMWPLDGHLVTAFLNGARSIDDEYRVEFWDSEAPISGYAGVRGLLSERGLDENYSVHYSRSLASTSVVTFYYLPPNIKADSSAELYVLPRLEVLLPADERQTPRHVLETAKEAMRRACLPEIPEAYLLYDLAFPFDVSLRDIPLILPRPIKAADEHARLQDEKLTGEYANYLLLAVLRILREEYGIT
;
A
#
# COMPACT_ATOMS: atom_id res chain seq x y z
N MET A 1 -7.98 -14.76 -56.45
CA MET A 1 -7.45 -15.18 -55.13
C MET A 1 -8.54 -15.93 -54.37
N THR A 2 -8.90 -17.12 -54.84
CA THR A 2 -10.10 -17.85 -54.42
C THR A 2 -9.70 -19.26 -54.02
N GLY A 3 -9.82 -19.60 -52.73
CA GLY A 3 -9.63 -20.98 -52.30
C GLY A 3 -9.59 -21.26 -50.79
N VAL A 4 -9.29 -20.27 -49.94
CA VAL A 4 -9.30 -20.50 -48.48
C VAL A 4 -10.68 -20.17 -47.92
N LYS A 5 -11.46 -21.22 -47.65
CA LYS A 5 -12.76 -21.11 -46.96
C LYS A 5 -12.56 -20.69 -45.50
N LYS A 6 -13.51 -19.93 -44.96
CA LYS A 6 -13.47 -19.40 -43.58
C LYS A 6 -13.36 -20.51 -42.53
N GLU A 7 -13.99 -21.65 -42.80
CA GLU A 7 -13.97 -22.87 -42.00
C GLU A 7 -12.55 -23.45 -41.89
N ARG A 8 -11.74 -23.30 -42.94
CA ARG A 8 -10.34 -23.76 -42.94
C ARG A 8 -9.48 -22.91 -42.00
N ILE A 9 -9.75 -21.62 -41.90
CA ILE A 9 -9.07 -20.72 -40.94
C ILE A 9 -9.46 -21.06 -39.51
N LEU A 10 -10.74 -21.32 -39.25
CA LEU A 10 -11.18 -21.76 -37.93
C LEU A 10 -10.52 -23.09 -37.53
N GLN A 11 -10.41 -24.05 -38.47
CA GLN A 11 -9.71 -25.31 -38.20
C GLN A 11 -8.23 -25.08 -37.91
N ILE A 12 -7.54 -24.22 -38.68
CA ILE A 12 -6.12 -23.89 -38.41
C ILE A 12 -5.95 -23.24 -37.04
N VAL A 13 -6.90 -22.40 -36.60
CA VAL A 13 -6.88 -21.83 -35.25
C VAL A 13 -7.06 -22.93 -34.20
N LYS A 14 -8.01 -23.86 -34.39
CA LYS A 14 -8.20 -25.02 -33.50
C LYS A 14 -6.94 -25.89 -33.43
N ASP A 15 -6.35 -26.21 -34.57
CA ASP A 15 -5.14 -27.04 -34.65
C ASP A 15 -3.97 -26.36 -33.93
N LEU A 16 -3.73 -25.07 -34.20
CA LEU A 16 -2.64 -24.33 -33.56
C LEU A 16 -2.87 -24.14 -32.05
N VAL A 17 -4.12 -23.96 -31.61
CA VAL A 17 -4.46 -23.88 -30.19
C VAL A 17 -4.31 -25.25 -29.52
N GLY A 18 -4.73 -26.33 -30.16
CA GLY A 18 -4.54 -27.71 -29.68
C GLY A 18 -3.06 -28.10 -29.58
N GLU A 19 -2.27 -27.79 -30.61
CA GLU A 19 -0.81 -28.02 -30.65
C GLU A 19 -0.08 -27.26 -29.54
N ARG A 20 -0.50 -26.01 -29.24
CA ARG A 20 0.24 -25.10 -28.35
C ARG A 20 -0.37 -24.90 -26.97
N ARG A 21 -1.57 -25.42 -26.74
CA ARG A 21 -2.40 -25.18 -25.55
C ARG A 21 -2.53 -23.69 -25.16
N ARG A 22 -2.51 -22.78 -26.14
CA ARG A 22 -2.64 -21.32 -25.91
C ARG A 22 -3.30 -20.58 -27.08
N PRO A 23 -3.89 -19.38 -26.85
CA PRO A 23 -4.41 -18.52 -27.91
C PRO A 23 -3.36 -18.13 -28.96
N VAL A 24 -3.80 -17.94 -30.20
CA VAL A 24 -2.94 -17.76 -31.38
C VAL A 24 -3.11 -16.38 -32.02
N THR A 25 -2.01 -15.80 -32.51
CA THR A 25 -2.01 -14.50 -33.19
C THR A 25 -2.33 -14.64 -34.68
N ALA A 26 -2.80 -13.55 -35.30
CA ALA A 26 -3.04 -13.52 -36.75
C ALA A 26 -1.78 -13.80 -37.57
N THR A 27 -0.59 -13.41 -37.07
CA THR A 27 0.70 -13.69 -37.71
C THR A 27 1.02 -15.19 -37.69
N GLU A 28 0.69 -15.91 -36.61
CA GLU A 28 0.88 -17.37 -36.51
C GLU A 28 -0.03 -18.12 -37.50
N VAL A 29 -1.31 -17.72 -37.58
CA VAL A 29 -2.28 -18.29 -38.53
C VAL A 29 -1.84 -18.02 -39.98
N TRP A 30 -1.38 -16.80 -40.28
CA TRP A 30 -0.86 -16.42 -41.59
C TRP A 30 0.37 -17.24 -42.00
N ARG A 31 1.34 -17.45 -41.10
CA ARG A 31 2.51 -18.29 -41.37
C ARG A 31 2.12 -19.73 -41.68
N LYS A 32 1.19 -20.33 -40.93
CA LYS A 32 0.71 -21.69 -41.20
C LYS A 32 0.04 -21.77 -42.58
N LEU A 33 -0.78 -20.79 -42.96
CA LEU A 33 -1.38 -20.71 -44.30
C LEU A 33 -0.34 -20.63 -45.42
N ARG A 34 0.71 -19.81 -45.27
CA ARG A 34 1.82 -19.70 -46.23
C ARG A 34 2.58 -21.03 -46.38
N LEU A 35 2.84 -21.72 -45.27
CA LEU A 35 3.49 -23.04 -45.28
C LEU A 35 2.65 -24.11 -45.99
N MET A 36 1.33 -23.96 -45.98
CA MET A 36 0.39 -24.83 -46.68
C MET A 36 0.18 -24.46 -48.16
N GLY A 37 0.98 -23.53 -48.70
CA GLY A 37 0.94 -23.12 -50.11
C GLY A 37 -0.13 -22.09 -50.46
N TYR A 38 -0.81 -21.48 -49.48
CA TYR A 38 -1.81 -20.45 -49.74
C TYR A 38 -1.18 -19.07 -49.90
N ASP A 39 -1.47 -18.40 -51.02
CA ASP A 39 -1.07 -17.02 -51.24
C ASP A 39 -2.11 -16.02 -50.69
N VAL A 40 -1.95 -15.67 -49.41
CA VAL A 40 -2.81 -14.73 -48.69
C VAL A 40 -1.97 -13.71 -47.89
N THR A 41 -2.52 -12.51 -47.70
CA THR A 41 -1.89 -11.45 -46.89
C THR A 41 -2.29 -11.55 -45.43
N GLU A 42 -1.42 -11.14 -44.50
CA GLU A 42 -1.74 -11.12 -43.07
C GLU A 42 -2.93 -10.19 -42.76
N ARG A 43 -3.07 -9.08 -43.50
CA ARG A 43 -4.21 -8.16 -43.40
C ARG A 43 -5.53 -8.87 -43.71
N TRP A 44 -5.54 -9.74 -44.71
CA TRP A 44 -6.71 -10.55 -45.04
C TRP A 44 -7.01 -11.58 -43.95
N VAL A 45 -5.99 -12.25 -43.38
CA VAL A 45 -6.16 -13.18 -42.24
C VAL A 45 -6.77 -12.47 -41.03
N ARG A 46 -6.30 -11.26 -40.68
CA ARG A 46 -6.89 -10.45 -39.59
C ARG A 46 -8.36 -10.13 -39.84
N SER A 47 -8.74 -9.78 -41.07
CA SER A 47 -10.13 -9.53 -41.45
C SER A 47 -11.01 -10.78 -41.32
N VAL A 48 -10.49 -11.98 -41.64
CA VAL A 48 -11.25 -13.23 -41.47
C VAL A 48 -11.39 -13.61 -40.00
N LEU A 49 -10.34 -13.46 -39.19
CA LEU A 49 -10.38 -13.74 -37.75
C LEU A 49 -11.34 -12.80 -37.02
N SER A 50 -11.37 -11.52 -37.36
CA SER A 50 -12.33 -10.55 -36.81
C SER A 50 -13.78 -10.90 -37.18
N ARG A 51 -14.01 -11.46 -38.38
CA ARG A 51 -15.33 -11.99 -38.79
C ARG A 51 -15.70 -13.30 -38.11
N LEU A 52 -14.74 -14.12 -37.69
CA LEU A 52 -14.99 -15.33 -36.90
C LEU A 52 -15.30 -14.99 -35.43
N GLU A 53 -14.63 -13.95 -34.91
CA GLU A 53 -14.92 -13.35 -33.61
C GLU A 53 -16.34 -12.77 -33.56
N ALA A 54 -16.72 -11.96 -34.54
CA ALA A 54 -18.08 -11.40 -34.63
C ALA A 54 -19.18 -12.47 -34.78
N GLU A 55 -18.85 -13.65 -35.30
CA GLU A 55 -19.76 -14.80 -35.39
C GLU A 55 -19.76 -15.69 -34.13
N GLY A 56 -19.07 -15.30 -33.07
CA GLY A 56 -18.98 -16.07 -31.83
C GLY A 56 -18.22 -17.40 -31.97
N LYS A 57 -17.48 -17.61 -33.06
CA LYS A 57 -16.68 -18.82 -33.30
C LYS A 57 -15.27 -18.72 -32.71
N LEU A 58 -14.81 -17.51 -32.42
CA LEU A 58 -13.54 -17.22 -31.76
C LEU A 58 -13.74 -16.17 -30.64
N VAL A 59 -12.95 -16.26 -29.58
CA VAL A 59 -12.77 -15.19 -28.58
C VAL A 59 -11.44 -14.49 -28.84
N ARG A 60 -11.46 -13.15 -28.78
CA ARG A 60 -10.25 -12.34 -28.86
C ARG A 60 -9.72 -12.00 -27.47
N ILE A 61 -8.44 -12.23 -27.24
CA ILE A 61 -7.74 -11.98 -25.98
C ILE A 61 -6.63 -10.94 -26.24
N GLY A 62 -6.72 -9.80 -25.54
CA GLY A 62 -5.73 -8.71 -25.59
C GLY A 62 -5.90 -7.72 -26.75
N ARG A 63 -5.39 -6.48 -26.55
CA ARG A 63 -5.53 -5.38 -27.52
C ARG A 63 -4.44 -5.36 -28.60
N LYS A 64 -3.15 -5.56 -28.26
CA LYS A 64 -2.01 -5.68 -29.22
C LYS A 64 -0.85 -6.53 -28.66
N PRO A 65 -0.38 -7.58 -29.36
CA PRO A 65 -1.03 -8.22 -30.51
C PRO A 65 -2.30 -8.99 -30.07
N ALA A 66 -3.37 -8.88 -30.86
CA ALA A 66 -4.60 -9.63 -30.63
C ALA A 66 -4.36 -11.13 -30.80
N LYS A 67 -4.83 -11.93 -29.83
CA LYS A 67 -4.80 -13.40 -29.86
C LYS A 67 -6.22 -13.94 -29.98
N PHE A 68 -6.41 -15.09 -30.63
CA PHE A 68 -7.69 -15.70 -30.92
C PHE A 68 -7.74 -17.12 -30.37
N PHE A 69 -8.90 -17.53 -29.85
CA PHE A 69 -9.16 -18.85 -29.28
C PHE A 69 -10.52 -19.38 -29.77
N PRO A 70 -10.67 -20.66 -30.16
CA PRO A 70 -11.93 -21.19 -30.66
C PRO A 70 -12.98 -21.33 -29.56
N VAL A 71 -14.21 -20.92 -29.86
CA VAL A 71 -15.38 -21.22 -29.04
C VAL A 71 -15.88 -22.58 -29.47
N GLU A 72 -15.58 -23.63 -28.72
CA GLU A 72 -16.17 -24.95 -28.97
C GLU A 72 -17.64 -24.92 -28.54
N ALA A 73 -18.54 -25.35 -29.44
CA ALA A 73 -19.94 -25.53 -29.13
C ALA A 73 -20.08 -26.64 -28.06
N HIS A 74 -20.36 -26.22 -26.83
CA HIS A 74 -20.74 -26.98 -25.64
C HIS A 74 -20.03 -28.32 -25.36
N ARG A 75 -19.10 -28.29 -24.40
CA ARG A 75 -19.08 -29.27 -23.31
C ARG A 75 -19.37 -28.54 -22.01
N GLN A 76 -20.66 -28.53 -21.63
CA GLN A 76 -21.04 -28.46 -20.22
C GLN A 76 -20.37 -29.66 -19.54
N LEU A 77 -19.41 -29.39 -18.65
CA LEU A 77 -19.11 -30.36 -17.60
C LEU A 77 -20.35 -30.39 -16.70
N PRO A 78 -20.96 -31.55 -16.45
CA PRO A 78 -22.13 -31.60 -15.60
C PRO A 78 -21.71 -31.21 -14.17
N LEU A 79 -22.54 -30.36 -13.55
CA LEU A 79 -22.33 -29.71 -12.26
C LEU A 79 -22.32 -30.73 -11.09
N ASP A 80 -22.79 -31.96 -11.33
CA ASP A 80 -22.82 -33.09 -10.41
C ASP A 80 -21.42 -33.62 -10.03
N ARG A 81 -20.40 -33.36 -10.86
CA ARG A 81 -19.00 -33.66 -10.52
C ARG A 81 -18.32 -32.59 -9.67
N PHE A 82 -18.92 -31.41 -9.52
CA PHE A 82 -18.41 -30.33 -8.65
C PHE A 82 -19.11 -30.29 -7.28
N LEU A 83 -20.28 -30.91 -7.15
CA LEU A 83 -21.18 -30.76 -5.98
C LEU A 83 -21.23 -31.96 -5.03
N LYS A 84 -20.30 -32.91 -5.12
CA LYS A 84 -20.07 -33.90 -4.05
C LYS A 84 -18.78 -33.60 -3.32
N VAL A 85 -18.82 -32.56 -2.50
CA VAL A 85 -17.93 -32.40 -1.35
C VAL A 85 -18.83 -32.01 -0.18
N GLU A 86 -19.51 -33.01 0.36
CA GLU A 86 -19.92 -32.98 1.76
C GLU A 86 -19.03 -33.97 2.51
N GLU A 87 -18.35 -33.41 3.51
CA GLU A 87 -17.89 -34.01 4.75
C GLU A 87 -16.72 -35.00 4.74
N SER A 88 -15.74 -34.66 5.60
CA SER A 88 -14.58 -35.42 6.08
C SER A 88 -13.36 -35.53 5.14
N ILE A 89 -12.46 -34.55 5.25
CA ILE A 89 -11.06 -34.73 4.89
C ILE A 89 -10.45 -35.69 5.91
N THR A 90 -10.33 -36.96 5.55
CA THR A 90 -9.47 -37.91 6.28
C THR A 90 -8.02 -37.72 5.85
N LEU A 91 -7.09 -38.00 6.76
CA LEU A 91 -5.64 -37.78 6.62
C LEU A 91 -5.01 -38.48 5.39
N GLU A 92 -5.72 -39.40 4.74
CA GLU A 92 -5.27 -40.15 3.56
C GLU A 92 -5.39 -39.34 2.26
N GLU A 93 -6.26 -38.32 2.16
CA GLU A 93 -6.38 -37.45 0.97
C GLU A 93 -5.26 -36.41 0.83
N VAL A 94 -4.50 -36.16 1.91
CA VAL A 94 -3.29 -35.32 1.85
C VAL A 94 -2.19 -36.00 1.02
N THR A 95 -2.17 -37.34 1.03
CA THR A 95 -1.19 -38.15 0.29
C THR A 95 -1.46 -38.17 -1.22
N GLU A 96 -2.71 -38.17 -1.68
CA GLU A 96 -3.02 -38.14 -3.13
C GLU A 96 -2.81 -36.75 -3.76
N ARG A 97 -2.86 -35.68 -2.95
CA ARG A 97 -2.55 -34.31 -3.42
C ARG A 97 -1.06 -34.10 -3.69
N GLU A 98 -0.19 -34.89 -3.05
CA GLU A 98 1.23 -34.93 -3.39
C GLU A 98 1.48 -35.64 -4.74
N GLU A 99 0.69 -36.66 -5.08
CA GLU A 99 0.79 -37.37 -6.36
C GLU A 99 0.26 -36.57 -7.56
N ALA A 100 -0.75 -35.71 -7.37
CA ALA A 100 -1.24 -34.82 -8.45
C ALA A 100 -0.23 -33.73 -8.87
N THR A 101 0.82 -33.49 -8.06
CA THR A 101 1.94 -32.61 -8.40
C THR A 101 2.93 -33.29 -9.37
N ALA A 102 2.79 -34.60 -9.62
CA ALA A 102 3.71 -35.40 -10.42
C ALA A 102 3.41 -35.43 -11.95
N LEU A 103 2.35 -34.76 -12.43
CA LEU A 103 2.00 -34.71 -13.86
C LEU A 103 2.19 -33.31 -14.48
N LEU A 104 3.24 -32.59 -14.06
CA LEU A 104 3.80 -31.50 -14.86
C LEU A 104 4.48 -32.12 -16.10
N SER A 105 4.29 -31.54 -17.28
CA SER A 105 5.12 -31.90 -18.44
C SER A 105 6.60 -31.79 -18.04
N GLU A 106 7.49 -32.66 -18.53
CA GLU A 106 8.93 -32.61 -18.15
C GLU A 106 9.53 -31.20 -18.30
N GLU A 107 9.00 -30.39 -19.22
CA GLU A 107 9.39 -29.01 -19.45
C GLU A 107 8.85 -28.02 -18.39
N ASP A 108 7.59 -28.18 -17.95
CA ASP A 108 7.00 -27.36 -16.88
C ASP A 108 7.53 -27.77 -15.50
N ALA A 109 7.78 -29.07 -15.28
CA ALA A 109 8.48 -29.58 -14.11
C ALA A 109 9.90 -29.03 -14.04
N ARG A 110 10.62 -28.96 -15.18
CA ARG A 110 11.92 -28.29 -15.28
C ARG A 110 11.84 -26.80 -14.98
N LYS A 111 10.88 -26.07 -15.55
CA LYS A 111 10.71 -24.62 -15.33
C LYS A 111 10.34 -24.30 -13.89
N VAL A 112 9.44 -25.07 -13.29
CA VAL A 112 9.09 -24.94 -11.87
C VAL A 112 10.27 -25.34 -11.00
N ALA A 113 11.00 -26.41 -11.31
CA ALA A 113 12.19 -26.80 -10.56
C ALA A 113 13.38 -25.85 -10.75
N GLU A 114 13.52 -25.17 -11.89
CA GLU A 114 14.52 -24.12 -12.14
C GLU A 114 14.12 -22.82 -11.44
N PHE A 115 12.84 -22.45 -11.45
CA PHE A 115 12.30 -21.32 -10.71
C PHE A 115 12.42 -21.54 -9.20
N SER A 116 12.00 -22.70 -8.69
CA SER A 116 12.15 -23.09 -7.29
C SER A 116 13.61 -23.25 -6.88
N ARG A 117 14.51 -23.71 -7.75
CA ARG A 117 15.97 -23.69 -7.49
C ARG A 117 16.56 -22.30 -7.54
N SER A 118 16.03 -21.40 -8.37
CA SER A 118 16.41 -19.99 -8.41
C SER A 118 16.00 -19.30 -7.12
N ILE A 119 14.75 -19.48 -6.69
CA ILE A 119 14.23 -18.97 -5.41
C ILE A 119 14.98 -19.61 -4.24
N ALA A 120 15.17 -20.93 -4.23
CA ALA A 120 15.89 -21.61 -3.14
C ALA A 120 17.37 -21.21 -3.09
N ARG A 121 18.01 -20.90 -4.22
CA ARG A 121 19.37 -20.32 -4.24
C ARG A 121 19.36 -18.86 -3.79
N GLU A 122 18.38 -18.07 -4.19
CA GLU A 122 18.21 -16.69 -3.75
C GLU A 122 17.99 -16.64 -2.24
N VAL A 123 17.10 -17.48 -1.70
CA VAL A 123 16.83 -17.69 -0.26
C VAL A 123 18.04 -18.28 0.46
N ALA A 124 18.70 -19.33 -0.04
CA ALA A 124 19.89 -19.90 0.63
C ALA A 124 21.09 -18.94 0.62
N TRP A 125 21.21 -18.14 -0.44
CA TRP A 125 22.20 -17.08 -0.54
C TRP A 125 21.83 -15.88 0.34
N ASP A 126 20.57 -15.51 0.43
CA ASP A 126 20.04 -14.50 1.37
C ASP A 126 20.20 -14.95 2.82
N LEU A 127 20.15 -16.25 3.11
CA LEU A 127 20.44 -16.80 4.44
C LEU A 127 21.96 -16.76 4.74
N GLY A 128 22.82 -17.08 3.78
CA GLY A 128 24.28 -17.03 3.95
C GLY A 128 24.86 -15.60 3.99
N GLU A 129 24.54 -14.79 2.98
CA GLU A 129 24.89 -13.36 2.94
C GLU A 129 24.11 -12.55 3.97
N GLY A 130 22.86 -12.89 4.28
CA GLY A 130 22.07 -12.18 5.30
C GLY A 130 22.66 -12.35 6.70
N VAL A 131 23.25 -13.51 7.01
CA VAL A 131 24.02 -13.69 8.26
C VAL A 131 25.28 -12.82 8.26
N GLN A 132 26.02 -12.74 7.15
CA GLN A 132 27.21 -11.89 7.05
C GLN A 132 26.86 -10.39 7.05
N LEU A 133 25.77 -10.02 6.37
CA LEU A 133 25.18 -8.70 6.36
C LEU A 133 24.79 -8.29 7.78
N LYS A 134 24.01 -9.13 8.47
CA LYS A 134 23.61 -8.88 9.86
C LYS A 134 24.84 -8.74 10.76
N LYS A 135 25.83 -9.64 10.66
CA LYS A 135 27.07 -9.57 11.44
C LYS A 135 27.83 -8.26 11.20
N GLY A 136 27.99 -7.86 9.94
CA GLY A 136 28.66 -6.60 9.59
C GLY A 136 27.88 -5.37 10.08
N VAL A 137 26.58 -5.32 9.80
CA VAL A 137 25.71 -4.20 10.15
C VAL A 137 25.58 -4.03 11.67
N VAL A 138 25.52 -5.11 12.45
CA VAL A 138 25.45 -5.05 13.92
C VAL A 138 26.68 -4.33 14.51
N GLN A 139 27.86 -4.46 13.90
CA GLN A 139 29.10 -3.83 14.39
C GLN A 139 29.08 -2.30 14.32
N VAL A 140 28.16 -1.71 13.53
CA VAL A 140 28.08 -0.26 13.38
C VAL A 140 26.89 0.36 14.12
N PHE A 141 26.00 -0.43 14.72
CA PHE A 141 24.77 0.07 15.36
C PHE A 141 25.02 1.17 16.38
N SER A 142 25.89 0.94 17.34
CA SER A 142 26.12 1.88 18.45
C SER A 142 26.69 3.21 17.96
N ARG A 143 27.58 3.18 16.96
CA ARG A 143 28.14 4.39 16.33
C ARG A 143 27.11 5.10 15.47
N PHE A 144 26.39 4.35 14.63
CA PHE A 144 25.33 4.89 13.77
C PHE A 144 24.22 5.56 14.58
N ALA A 145 23.90 5.03 15.76
CA ALA A 145 22.88 5.57 16.65
C ALA A 145 23.12 7.02 17.09
N ASP A 146 24.37 7.45 17.21
CA ASP A 146 24.75 8.81 17.62
C ASP A 146 24.93 9.78 16.46
N GLU A 147 24.89 9.30 15.22
CA GLU A 147 25.08 10.14 14.04
C GLU A 147 23.90 11.09 13.83
N ASN A 148 24.18 12.25 13.23
CA ASN A 148 23.14 13.19 12.86
C ASN A 148 22.43 12.74 11.57
N PRO A 149 21.11 12.48 11.58
CA PRO A 149 20.41 11.94 10.42
C PRO A 149 20.38 12.88 9.21
N VAL A 150 20.37 14.21 9.41
CA VAL A 150 20.47 15.19 8.32
C VAL A 150 21.83 15.07 7.63
N GLU A 151 22.92 15.04 8.40
CA GLU A 151 24.26 14.85 7.86
C GLU A 151 24.42 13.52 7.14
N LEU A 152 23.83 12.44 7.68
CA LEU A 152 23.88 11.13 7.04
C LEU A 152 23.19 11.12 5.68
N TYR A 153 21.98 11.69 5.57
CA TYR A 153 21.30 11.82 4.27
C TYR A 153 22.13 12.65 3.30
N LEU A 154 22.68 13.79 3.72
CA LEU A 154 23.46 14.65 2.84
C LEU A 154 24.73 13.95 2.34
N LYS A 155 25.50 13.34 3.25
CA LYS A 155 26.71 12.57 2.90
C LYS A 155 26.40 11.38 2.00
N MET A 156 25.29 10.69 2.24
CA MET A 156 24.85 9.60 1.37
C MET A 156 24.45 10.13 -0.02
N LEU A 157 23.77 11.27 -0.12
CA LEU A 157 23.40 11.86 -1.41
C LEU A 157 24.64 12.25 -2.23
N ILE A 158 25.63 12.87 -1.60
CA ILE A 158 26.93 13.19 -2.21
C ILE A 158 27.63 11.92 -2.68
N TRP A 159 27.66 10.87 -1.84
CA TRP A 159 28.22 9.58 -2.21
C TRP A 159 27.49 8.95 -3.41
N LEU A 160 26.16 8.99 -3.44
CA LEU A 160 25.35 8.50 -4.56
C LEU A 160 25.67 9.26 -5.85
N LYS A 161 25.84 10.59 -5.78
CA LYS A 161 26.25 11.40 -6.94
C LYS A 161 27.61 10.97 -7.47
N ASN A 162 28.61 10.85 -6.59
CA ASN A 162 29.95 10.42 -6.99
C ASN A 162 29.92 9.01 -7.62
N LYS A 163 29.13 8.09 -7.04
CA LYS A 163 28.94 6.74 -7.59
C LYS A 163 28.22 6.76 -8.93
N PHE A 164 27.23 7.63 -9.11
CA PHE A 164 26.56 7.80 -10.38
C PHE A 164 27.54 8.27 -11.46
N ASP A 165 28.38 9.27 -11.16
CA ASP A 165 29.41 9.79 -12.07
C ASP A 165 30.42 8.69 -12.44
N GLU A 166 30.89 7.89 -11.46
CA GLU A 166 31.76 6.72 -11.70
C GLU A 166 31.11 5.68 -12.62
N LEU A 167 29.84 5.33 -12.36
CA LEU A 167 29.08 4.35 -13.13
C LEU A 167 28.83 4.82 -14.56
N CYS A 168 28.46 6.09 -14.76
CA CYS A 168 28.22 6.67 -16.08
C CYS A 168 29.51 6.75 -16.90
N ASN A 169 30.63 7.15 -16.27
CA ASN A 169 31.95 7.15 -16.91
C ASN A 169 32.39 5.75 -17.34
N SER A 170 32.10 4.74 -16.52
CA SER A 170 32.39 3.34 -16.85
C SER A 170 31.48 2.80 -17.96
N TYR A 171 30.20 3.19 -17.96
CA TYR A 171 29.23 2.78 -18.98
C TYR A 171 29.66 3.19 -20.40
N GLY A 172 30.25 4.39 -20.55
CA GLY A 172 30.72 4.90 -21.83
C GLY A 172 32.01 4.24 -22.35
N LYS A 173 32.84 3.67 -21.46
CA LYS A 173 34.18 3.15 -21.79
C LYS A 173 34.25 1.63 -22.00
N ILE A 174 33.29 0.89 -21.47
CA ILE A 174 33.31 -0.58 -21.45
C ILE A 174 32.48 -1.10 -22.61
N ASP A 175 32.98 -2.02 -23.43
CA ASP A 175 32.17 -2.64 -24.51
C ASP A 175 31.44 -3.92 -24.08
N ASN A 176 31.84 -4.52 -22.95
CA ASN A 176 31.23 -5.74 -22.44
C ASN A 176 29.76 -5.51 -22.02
N LEU A 177 28.83 -6.15 -22.75
CA LEU A 177 27.38 -6.03 -22.54
C LEU A 177 26.92 -6.50 -21.16
N ALA A 178 27.53 -7.55 -20.59
CA ALA A 178 27.17 -8.05 -19.26
C ALA A 178 27.54 -7.04 -18.17
N VAL A 179 28.70 -6.38 -18.31
CA VAL A 179 29.13 -5.31 -17.39
C VAL A 179 28.25 -4.07 -17.56
N LYS A 180 27.94 -3.65 -18.80
CA LYS A 180 26.97 -2.57 -19.04
C LYS A 180 25.61 -2.85 -18.39
N ARG A 181 25.13 -4.09 -18.45
CA ARG A 181 23.86 -4.48 -17.81
C ARG A 181 23.91 -4.32 -16.29
N LYS A 182 24.98 -4.77 -15.63
CA LYS A 182 25.17 -4.57 -14.18
C LYS A 182 25.23 -3.10 -13.80
N ILE A 183 25.90 -2.26 -14.60
CA ILE A 183 25.95 -0.80 -14.39
C ILE A 183 24.54 -0.19 -14.51
N LYS A 184 23.77 -0.58 -15.55
CA LYS A 184 22.37 -0.14 -15.69
C LYS A 184 21.51 -0.53 -14.50
N GLU A 185 21.69 -1.74 -13.98
CA GLU A 185 20.99 -2.23 -12.79
C GLU A 185 21.32 -1.38 -11.56
N LYS A 186 22.61 -1.08 -11.30
CA LYS A 186 23.02 -0.17 -10.21
C LYS A 186 22.43 1.25 -10.37
N ILE A 187 22.47 1.82 -11.58
CA ILE A 187 21.88 3.15 -11.84
C ILE A 187 20.36 3.14 -11.61
N ARG A 188 19.64 2.06 -11.97
CA ARG A 188 18.21 1.91 -11.68
C ARG A 188 17.92 1.82 -10.19
N VAL A 189 18.75 1.09 -9.44
CA VAL A 189 18.62 1.04 -7.97
C VAL A 189 18.81 2.44 -7.38
N LEU A 190 19.83 3.18 -7.85
CA LEU A 190 20.06 4.57 -7.44
C LEU A 190 18.87 5.47 -7.77
N GLU A 191 18.33 5.40 -9.00
CA GLU A 191 17.14 6.17 -9.40
C GLU A 191 15.94 5.86 -8.49
N ASN A 192 15.70 4.57 -8.22
CA ASN A 192 14.62 4.14 -7.32
C ASN A 192 14.86 4.62 -5.90
N LEU A 193 16.11 4.61 -5.42
CA LEU A 193 16.47 5.14 -4.11
C LEU A 193 16.19 6.64 -4.03
N LEU A 194 16.58 7.42 -5.05
CA LEU A 194 16.26 8.85 -5.10
C LEU A 194 14.75 9.09 -5.09
N LYS A 195 13.98 8.39 -5.93
CA LYS A 195 12.53 8.57 -6.01
C LYS A 195 11.80 8.16 -4.73
N THR A 196 12.17 7.04 -4.13
CA THR A 196 11.45 6.49 -2.97
C THR A 196 11.86 7.15 -1.66
N LEU A 197 13.16 7.34 -1.44
CA LEU A 197 13.69 7.92 -0.22
C LEU A 197 13.66 9.46 -0.25
N TYR A 198 14.36 10.07 -1.19
CA TYR A 198 14.46 11.54 -1.24
C TYR A 198 13.15 12.15 -1.73
N GLY A 199 12.57 11.63 -2.82
CA GLY A 199 11.29 12.07 -3.37
C GLY A 199 10.11 11.75 -2.47
N GLY A 200 9.83 10.47 -2.26
CA GLY A 200 8.61 10.02 -1.59
C GLY A 200 8.64 10.22 -0.06
N MET A 201 9.73 9.84 0.61
CA MET A 201 9.78 9.88 2.07
C MET A 201 10.17 11.25 2.62
N LEU A 202 11.25 11.85 2.10
CA LEU A 202 11.77 13.14 2.55
C LEU A 202 11.08 14.32 1.85
N GLY A 203 10.34 14.06 0.77
CA GLY A 203 9.59 15.08 0.04
C GLY A 203 10.45 16.01 -0.80
N ILE A 204 11.72 15.69 -1.07
CA ILE A 204 12.63 16.49 -1.90
C ILE A 204 12.27 16.25 -3.38
N PRO A 205 11.79 17.27 -4.11
CA PRO A 205 11.39 17.10 -5.50
C PRO A 205 12.51 16.50 -6.37
N ILE A 206 12.18 15.52 -7.21
CA ILE A 206 13.09 14.95 -8.21
C ILE A 206 12.68 15.43 -9.60
N TYR A 207 13.50 16.28 -10.22
CA TYR A 207 13.30 16.77 -11.58
C TYR A 207 14.03 15.88 -12.59
N SER A 208 13.36 15.48 -13.66
CA SER A 208 13.92 14.59 -14.70
C SER A 208 13.90 15.18 -16.12
N GLY A 209 13.54 16.45 -16.27
CA GLY A 209 13.48 17.10 -17.58
C GLY A 209 14.86 17.47 -18.14
N LYS A 210 14.87 17.87 -19.42
CA LYS A 210 16.10 18.12 -20.20
C LYS A 210 16.74 19.49 -19.91
N THR A 211 15.92 20.48 -19.58
CA THR A 211 16.38 21.85 -19.35
C THR A 211 15.66 22.31 -18.11
N PRO A 212 16.34 22.61 -17.00
CA PRO A 212 15.66 23.16 -15.85
C PRO A 212 14.88 24.37 -16.35
N ALA A 213 13.55 24.34 -16.21
CA ALA A 213 12.79 25.57 -16.18
C ALA A 213 13.42 26.46 -15.09
N LYS A 214 13.01 27.72 -14.97
CA LYS A 214 13.39 28.51 -13.79
C LYS A 214 12.71 27.89 -12.55
N ILE A 215 13.19 26.74 -12.08
CA ILE A 215 12.76 26.05 -10.88
C ILE A 215 13.34 26.86 -9.73
N GLN A 216 12.46 27.47 -8.94
CA GLN A 216 12.83 28.37 -7.85
C GLN A 216 12.92 27.63 -6.51
N VAL A 217 12.55 26.36 -6.49
CA VAL A 217 12.55 25.51 -5.29
C VAL A 217 13.74 24.55 -5.29
N PRO A 218 14.28 24.23 -4.10
CA PRO A 218 15.27 23.17 -3.93
C PRO A 218 14.78 21.84 -4.49
N HIS A 219 15.63 21.19 -5.28
CA HIS A 219 15.33 19.94 -5.96
C HIS A 219 16.60 19.14 -6.27
N ILE A 220 16.41 17.87 -6.61
CA ILE A 220 17.44 17.03 -7.21
C ILE A 220 17.13 16.89 -8.70
N HIS A 221 18.04 17.35 -9.57
CA HIS A 221 17.96 17.08 -11.00
C HIS A 221 18.59 15.73 -11.29
N PHE A 222 17.76 14.73 -11.60
CA PHE A 222 18.22 13.38 -11.90
C PHE A 222 17.67 12.88 -13.23
N LYS A 223 18.57 12.42 -14.10
CA LYS A 223 18.21 11.82 -15.39
C LYS A 223 19.25 10.78 -15.78
N ALA A 224 18.76 9.60 -16.16
CA ALA A 224 19.58 8.53 -16.69
C ALA A 224 18.95 7.95 -17.96
N SER A 225 19.40 8.41 -19.12
CA SER A 225 18.97 7.86 -20.41
C SER A 225 20.10 7.08 -21.05
N PHE A 226 19.85 5.82 -21.42
CA PHE A 226 20.85 4.96 -22.06
C PHE A 226 20.66 4.96 -23.59
N GLY A 227 21.55 5.60 -24.33
CA GLY A 227 21.56 5.59 -25.80
C GLY A 227 22.56 4.61 -26.41
N VAL A 228 22.48 4.46 -27.74
CA VAL A 228 23.41 3.63 -28.54
C VAL A 228 24.79 4.30 -28.67
N SER A 229 24.82 5.64 -28.72
CA SER A 229 26.03 6.46 -28.93
C SER A 229 26.61 7.05 -27.63
N GLY A 230 26.09 6.66 -26.48
CA GLY A 230 26.33 7.32 -25.19
C GLY A 230 25.02 7.54 -24.44
N GLY A 231 25.09 7.72 -23.13
CA GLY A 231 23.93 8.06 -22.32
C GLY A 231 23.86 9.56 -22.03
N ASP A 232 22.65 10.03 -21.74
CA ASP A 232 22.35 11.38 -21.30
C ASP A 232 22.08 11.30 -19.79
N PHE A 233 23.10 11.67 -19.02
CA PHE A 233 23.20 11.46 -17.59
C PHE A 233 23.34 12.80 -16.87
N ILE A 234 22.44 13.07 -15.93
CA ILE A 234 22.45 14.27 -15.10
C ILE A 234 22.16 13.85 -13.66
N PHE A 235 22.98 14.29 -12.72
CA PHE A 235 22.70 14.21 -11.29
C PHE A 235 23.28 15.44 -10.60
N GLU A 236 22.43 16.43 -10.37
CA GLU A 236 22.80 17.74 -9.82
C GLU A 236 21.85 18.13 -8.68
N PHE A 237 22.38 18.81 -7.67
CA PHE A 237 21.64 19.42 -6.56
C PHE A 237 22.54 20.46 -5.87
N GLU A 238 21.94 21.39 -5.13
CA GLU A 238 22.67 22.36 -4.31
C GLU A 238 22.63 21.92 -2.84
N GLU A 239 23.81 21.72 -2.25
CA GLU A 239 23.96 21.05 -0.95
C GLU A 239 23.28 21.81 0.20
N ASN A 240 23.41 23.14 0.25
CA ASN A 240 22.82 23.98 1.29
C ASN A 240 21.29 24.00 1.18
N GLU A 241 20.77 23.97 -0.04
CA GLU A 241 19.34 23.88 -0.30
C GLU A 241 18.75 22.53 0.16
N ILE A 242 19.42 21.42 -0.18
CA ILE A 242 19.01 20.09 0.29
C ILE A 242 19.10 19.99 1.81
N ARG A 243 20.18 20.51 2.42
CA ARG A 243 20.34 20.59 3.87
C ARG A 243 19.16 21.33 4.51
N ARG A 244 18.83 22.54 4.04
CA ARG A 244 17.67 23.30 4.52
C ARG A 244 16.36 22.51 4.38
N TYR A 245 16.22 21.73 3.32
CA TYR A 245 15.06 20.86 3.13
C TYR A 245 15.01 19.73 4.16
N LEU A 246 16.13 19.03 4.37
CA LEU A 246 16.26 17.95 5.35
C LEU A 246 16.01 18.44 6.78
N GLU A 247 16.54 19.61 7.15
CA GLU A 247 16.32 20.24 8.46
C GLU A 247 14.84 20.51 8.74
N ARG A 248 14.01 20.71 7.70
CA ARG A 248 12.55 20.89 7.83
C ARG A 248 11.78 19.57 7.95
N ARG A 249 12.43 18.43 7.67
CA ARG A 249 11.78 17.10 7.54
C ARG A 249 12.22 16.14 8.60
N VAL A 250 13.50 16.18 8.96
CA VAL A 250 14.10 15.27 9.91
C VAL A 250 13.95 15.86 11.31
N VAL A 251 13.28 15.12 12.17
CA VAL A 251 13.06 15.48 13.56
C VAL A 251 14.18 14.85 14.37
N ARG A 252 15.01 15.69 15.02
CA ARG A 252 16.13 15.38 15.94
C ARG A 252 17.51 15.31 15.30
N ASP A 253 18.51 15.31 16.18
CA ASP A 253 19.93 15.43 15.85
C ASP A 253 20.70 14.10 16.00
N ARG A 254 20.02 13.01 16.36
CA ARG A 254 20.59 11.66 16.49
C ARG A 254 19.68 10.61 15.85
N VAL A 255 20.27 9.55 15.32
CA VAL A 255 19.50 8.44 14.73
C VAL A 255 18.65 7.72 15.77
N VAL A 256 19.18 7.47 16.97
CA VAL A 256 18.46 6.85 18.08
C VAL A 256 18.48 7.78 19.29
N GLU A 257 17.31 7.92 19.92
CA GLU A 257 17.15 8.71 21.14
C GLU A 257 16.55 7.89 22.27
N GLU A 258 16.96 8.23 23.50
CA GLU A 258 16.23 7.88 24.70
C GLU A 258 14.87 8.60 24.72
N VAL A 259 13.87 7.90 25.24
CA VAL A 259 12.52 8.43 25.36
C VAL A 259 12.07 8.27 26.79
N GLU A 260 11.62 9.37 27.40
CA GLU A 260 10.75 9.30 28.55
C GLU A 260 9.33 8.98 28.06
N PRO A 261 8.79 7.77 28.35
CA PRO A 261 7.48 7.39 27.84
C PRO A 261 6.39 8.32 28.37
N TYR A 262 5.41 8.64 27.53
CA TYR A 262 4.30 9.49 27.92
C TYR A 262 3.39 8.79 28.94
N ARG A 263 3.40 9.26 30.19
CA ARG A 263 2.58 8.70 31.28
C ARG A 263 1.39 9.62 31.59
N PRO A 264 0.24 9.48 30.89
CA PRO A 264 -0.96 10.24 31.24
C PRO A 264 -1.47 9.77 32.61
N GLY A 265 -1.91 10.70 33.46
CA GLY A 265 -2.41 10.35 34.80
C GLY A 265 -3.63 9.42 34.77
N LYS A 266 -4.46 9.51 33.72
CA LYS A 266 -5.55 8.58 33.43
C LYS A 266 -5.48 8.20 31.94
N PRO A 267 -4.84 7.09 31.56
CA PRO A 267 -4.76 6.72 30.14
C PRO A 267 -6.12 6.26 29.60
N TYR A 268 -6.48 6.76 28.41
CA TYR A 268 -7.56 6.23 27.58
C TYR A 268 -7.10 6.17 26.13
N PHE A 269 -7.10 4.98 25.58
CA PHE A 269 -6.67 4.70 24.23
C PHE A 269 -7.78 4.02 23.45
N VAL A 270 -7.82 4.28 22.15
CA VAL A 270 -8.74 3.62 21.23
C VAL A 270 -7.96 3.00 20.09
N GLY A 271 -8.30 1.79 19.69
CA GLY A 271 -7.80 1.15 18.48
C GLY A 271 -8.93 0.98 17.49
N ILE A 272 -8.64 1.27 16.22
CA ILE A 272 -9.60 1.16 15.12
C ILE A 272 -8.98 0.24 14.07
N ASP A 273 -9.73 -0.77 13.67
CA ASP A 273 -9.41 -1.62 12.54
C ASP A 273 -10.66 -1.79 11.65
N SER A 274 -10.46 -1.89 10.35
CA SER A 274 -11.55 -2.11 9.40
C SER A 274 -11.24 -3.29 8.49
N SER A 275 -12.28 -4.05 8.17
CA SER A 275 -12.20 -5.18 7.25
C SER A 275 -13.34 -5.12 6.25
N TYR A 276 -13.23 -5.91 5.19
CA TYR A 276 -14.27 -6.03 4.20
C TYR A 276 -14.48 -7.48 3.78
N ARG A 277 -15.75 -7.82 3.55
CA ARG A 277 -16.14 -9.09 2.96
C ARG A 277 -16.68 -8.88 1.55
N ARG A 278 -16.18 -9.70 0.63
CA ARG A 278 -16.74 -9.87 -0.71
C ARG A 278 -17.83 -10.93 -0.67
N ILE A 279 -19.06 -10.56 -1.02
CA ILE A 279 -20.19 -11.48 -1.22
C ILE A 279 -20.44 -11.66 -2.71
N LEU A 280 -20.40 -12.91 -3.16
CA LEU A 280 -20.77 -13.29 -4.50
C LEU A 280 -22.22 -13.77 -4.49
N LEU A 281 -23.14 -12.92 -4.99
CA LEU A 281 -24.56 -13.25 -5.03
C LEU A 281 -24.85 -14.53 -5.84
N SER A 282 -24.02 -14.82 -6.83
CA SER A 282 -24.08 -16.07 -7.62
C SER A 282 -23.83 -17.33 -6.79
N GLU A 283 -23.05 -17.25 -5.71
CA GLU A 283 -22.77 -18.41 -4.85
C GLU A 283 -23.97 -18.76 -3.95
N GLY A 284 -24.84 -17.79 -3.65
CA GLY A 284 -25.99 -17.98 -2.77
C GLY A 284 -27.35 -18.06 -3.48
N LEU A 285 -27.48 -17.48 -4.68
CA LEU A 285 -28.75 -17.45 -5.43
C LEU A 285 -28.79 -18.46 -6.59
N GLY A 286 -27.71 -19.21 -6.82
CA GLY A 286 -27.68 -20.35 -7.76
C GLY A 286 -28.23 -20.03 -9.15
N GLU A 287 -29.14 -20.89 -9.63
CA GLU A 287 -29.79 -20.79 -10.96
C GLU A 287 -30.80 -19.63 -11.10
N LEU A 288 -31.19 -18.97 -10.00
CA LEU A 288 -32.17 -17.88 -10.00
C LEU A 288 -31.60 -16.56 -10.55
N VAL A 289 -30.28 -16.42 -10.52
CA VAL A 289 -29.59 -15.31 -11.16
C VAL A 289 -29.07 -15.84 -12.50
N PRO A 290 -29.53 -15.30 -13.66
CA PRO A 290 -29.01 -15.75 -14.94
C PRO A 290 -27.48 -15.61 -14.94
N ALA A 291 -26.79 -16.42 -15.75
CA ALA A 291 -25.32 -16.51 -15.85
C ALA A 291 -24.58 -15.20 -16.22
N ALA A 292 -25.25 -14.05 -16.17
CA ALA A 292 -24.67 -12.73 -16.21
C ALA A 292 -23.72 -12.52 -15.03
N PRO A 293 -22.53 -11.93 -15.27
CA PRO A 293 -21.57 -11.62 -14.23
C PRO A 293 -22.08 -10.48 -13.34
N VAL A 294 -22.77 -10.85 -12.25
CA VAL A 294 -23.19 -9.93 -11.18
C VAL A 294 -21.95 -9.51 -10.39
N PRO A 295 -21.59 -8.21 -10.33
CA PRO A 295 -20.48 -7.78 -9.49
C PRO A 295 -20.67 -8.15 -8.03
N PRO A 296 -19.56 -8.40 -7.31
CA PRO A 296 -19.65 -8.70 -5.89
C PRO A 296 -20.21 -7.52 -5.10
N LEU A 297 -21.00 -7.83 -4.08
CA LEU A 297 -21.31 -6.89 -3.01
C LEU A 297 -20.14 -6.86 -2.03
N PHE A 298 -19.80 -5.68 -1.53
CA PHE A 298 -18.80 -5.52 -0.47
C PHE A 298 -19.48 -4.96 0.77
N ILE A 299 -19.32 -5.65 1.89
CA ILE A 299 -19.70 -5.14 3.21
C ILE A 299 -18.40 -4.83 3.94
N ILE A 300 -18.36 -3.64 4.51
CA ILE A 300 -17.21 -3.09 5.20
C ILE A 300 -17.64 -2.84 6.63
N THR A 301 -16.84 -3.34 7.56
CA THR A 301 -17.09 -3.21 8.98
C THR A 301 -15.84 -2.65 9.65
N ALA A 302 -16.06 -1.98 10.78
CA ALA A 302 -14.97 -1.49 11.60
C ALA A 302 -15.22 -1.84 13.06
N VAL A 303 -14.12 -2.08 13.75
CA VAL A 303 -14.11 -2.32 15.19
C VAL A 303 -13.39 -1.18 15.87
N ARG A 304 -14.03 -0.60 16.89
CA ARG A 304 -13.42 0.33 17.83
C ARG A 304 -13.20 -0.38 19.16
N PHE A 305 -11.96 -0.51 19.58
CA PHE A 305 -11.59 -1.06 20.88
C PHE A 305 -11.18 0.05 21.83
N HIS A 306 -11.86 0.17 22.96
CA HIS A 306 -11.63 1.16 24.00
C HIS A 306 -10.88 0.54 25.18
N ALA A 307 -9.79 1.17 25.62
CA ALA A 307 -8.98 0.71 26.76
C ALA A 307 -8.76 1.83 27.79
N TRP A 308 -9.11 1.60 29.06
CA TRP A 308 -8.90 2.57 30.15
C TRP A 308 -8.35 1.93 31.43
N ALA A 309 -7.48 2.65 32.14
CA ALA A 309 -6.81 2.12 33.35
C ALA A 309 -7.55 2.35 34.69
N TYR A 310 -8.68 3.06 34.72
CA TYR A 310 -9.30 3.56 35.97
C TYR A 310 -10.67 2.97 36.36
N ALA A 311 -11.06 1.81 35.84
CA ALA A 311 -12.03 1.00 36.58
C ALA A 311 -11.23 0.15 37.57
N ASP A 312 -11.68 -0.01 38.81
CA ASP A 312 -11.05 -0.84 39.85
C ASP A 312 -10.88 -2.34 39.46
N SER A 313 -11.17 -2.68 38.20
CA SER A 313 -10.98 -3.95 37.54
C SER A 313 -10.20 -3.91 36.21
N GLY A 314 -9.69 -2.76 35.73
CA GLY A 314 -9.13 -2.60 34.39
C GLY A 314 -10.17 -2.88 33.29
N GLY A 315 -10.79 -1.84 32.73
CA GLY A 315 -11.88 -2.02 31.77
C GLY A 315 -11.40 -1.87 30.32
N SER A 316 -11.86 -2.79 29.48
CA SER A 316 -11.87 -2.61 28.03
C SER A 316 -13.25 -2.91 27.48
N ASP A 317 -13.56 -2.33 26.34
CA ASP A 317 -14.79 -2.61 25.62
C ASP A 317 -14.59 -2.45 24.12
N TYR A 318 -15.51 -2.98 23.33
CA TYR A 318 -15.47 -2.79 21.88
C TYR A 318 -16.85 -2.50 21.29
N VAL A 319 -16.83 -1.79 20.17
CA VAL A 319 -18.00 -1.47 19.36
C VAL A 319 -17.71 -1.94 17.94
N VAL A 320 -18.67 -2.63 17.34
CA VAL A 320 -18.61 -3.07 15.95
C VAL A 320 -19.62 -2.25 15.18
N GLU A 321 -19.21 -1.65 14.06
CA GLU A 321 -20.12 -0.93 13.20
C GLU A 321 -19.92 -1.28 11.72
N PRO A 322 -21.02 -1.50 10.98
CA PRO A 322 -22.40 -1.63 11.48
C PRO A 322 -22.60 -2.99 12.15
N GLU A 323 -23.56 -3.08 13.08
CA GLU A 323 -23.96 -4.38 13.64
C GLU A 323 -24.71 -5.21 12.57
N PRO A 324 -24.56 -6.55 12.58
CA PRO A 324 -25.24 -7.45 11.64
C PRO A 324 -26.75 -7.23 11.51
N GLU A 325 -27.42 -6.94 12.62
CA GLU A 325 -28.87 -6.78 12.69
C GLU A 325 -29.32 -5.40 12.19
N GLU A 326 -28.44 -4.40 12.25
CA GLU A 326 -28.72 -3.02 11.85
C GLU A 326 -28.56 -2.81 10.34
N PHE A 327 -27.55 -3.41 9.71
CA PHE A 327 -27.24 -3.12 8.31
C PHE A 327 -28.41 -3.41 7.34
N PRO A 328 -29.17 -4.51 7.44
CA PRO A 328 -30.32 -4.75 6.54
C PRO A 328 -31.40 -3.67 6.63
N GLN A 329 -31.41 -2.89 7.71
CA GLN A 329 -32.36 -1.81 7.95
C GLN A 329 -31.83 -0.45 7.48
N LEU A 330 -30.54 -0.36 7.12
CA LEU A 330 -29.94 0.88 6.67
C LEU A 330 -30.39 1.23 5.25
N ASP A 331 -30.76 2.49 5.06
CA ASP A 331 -30.91 3.06 3.73
C ASP A 331 -29.59 2.91 2.95
N SER A 332 -29.70 2.52 1.68
CA SER A 332 -28.53 2.21 0.84
C SER A 332 -27.59 3.41 0.63
N LEU A 333 -28.13 4.63 0.54
CA LEU A 333 -27.33 5.85 0.42
C LEU A 333 -26.69 6.19 1.75
N LYS A 334 -27.40 6.03 2.86
CA LYS A 334 -26.82 6.19 4.20
C LYS A 334 -25.66 5.20 4.42
N ALA A 335 -25.84 3.92 4.10
CA ALA A 335 -24.80 2.89 4.24
C ALA A 335 -23.57 3.19 3.36
N PHE A 336 -23.80 3.74 2.16
CA PHE A 336 -22.74 4.23 1.28
C PHE A 336 -21.99 5.44 1.89
N HIS A 337 -22.69 6.45 2.40
CA HIS A 337 -22.05 7.64 2.94
C HIS A 337 -21.30 7.38 4.26
N GLU A 338 -21.77 6.42 5.07
CA GLU A 338 -21.13 6.01 6.33
C GLU A 338 -19.89 5.12 6.12
N GLY A 339 -19.69 4.58 4.91
CA GLY A 339 -18.54 3.71 4.62
C GLY A 339 -18.83 2.21 4.67
N TYR A 340 -20.07 1.78 4.92
CA TYR A 340 -20.41 0.38 5.20
C TYR A 340 -20.52 -0.51 3.96
N THR A 341 -20.83 0.06 2.80
CA THR A 341 -20.93 -0.70 1.54
C THR A 341 -20.76 0.20 0.33
N ILE A 342 -20.54 -0.41 -0.83
CA ILE A 342 -20.71 0.25 -2.12
C ILE A 342 -21.93 -0.40 -2.78
N PRO A 343 -23.03 0.35 -3.01
CA PRO A 343 -24.24 -0.19 -3.60
C PRO A 343 -23.95 -0.93 -4.91
N TYR A 344 -24.64 -2.05 -5.11
CA TYR A 344 -24.45 -2.92 -6.27
C TYR A 344 -24.46 -2.15 -7.60
N ARG A 345 -25.45 -1.28 -7.80
CA ARG A 345 -25.58 -0.43 -9.01
C ARG A 345 -24.39 0.49 -9.22
N MET A 346 -23.76 0.94 -8.14
CA MET A 346 -22.55 1.76 -8.20
C MET A 346 -21.32 0.90 -8.51
N MET A 347 -21.24 -0.32 -7.97
CA MET A 347 -20.16 -1.27 -8.24
C MET A 347 -20.12 -1.75 -9.71
N GLU A 348 -21.29 -1.85 -10.37
CA GLU A 348 -21.38 -2.11 -11.83
C GLU A 348 -20.68 -1.03 -12.66
N LEU A 349 -20.69 0.22 -12.18
CA LEU A 349 -20.08 1.37 -12.86
C LEU A 349 -18.57 1.48 -12.61
N ILE A 350 -18.02 0.70 -11.67
CA ILE A 350 -16.59 0.67 -11.37
C ILE A 350 -15.91 -0.42 -12.20
N GLU A 351 -14.87 -0.03 -12.94
CA GLU A 351 -14.00 -0.96 -13.67
C GLU A 351 -13.43 -2.03 -12.73
N GLU A 352 -13.36 -3.29 -13.18
CA GLU A 352 -13.02 -4.44 -12.32
C GLU A 352 -11.68 -4.29 -11.59
N ASN A 353 -10.66 -3.74 -12.27
CA ASN A 353 -9.34 -3.44 -11.72
C ASN A 353 -9.33 -2.30 -10.69
N MET A 354 -10.39 -1.47 -10.65
CA MET A 354 -10.55 -0.34 -9.73
C MET A 354 -11.43 -0.69 -8.52
N ARG A 355 -12.17 -1.81 -8.55
CA ARG A 355 -13.08 -2.19 -7.46
C ARG A 355 -12.39 -2.34 -6.11
N LYS A 356 -11.21 -2.99 -6.09
CA LYS A 356 -10.43 -3.14 -4.85
C LYS A 356 -10.01 -1.77 -4.28
N ARG A 357 -9.53 -0.88 -5.15
CA ARG A 357 -9.14 0.50 -4.80
C ARG A 357 -10.32 1.31 -4.25
N ALA A 358 -11.50 1.16 -4.84
CA ALA A 358 -12.72 1.78 -4.35
C ALA A 358 -13.12 1.27 -2.96
N VAL A 359 -13.00 -0.04 -2.72
CA VAL A 359 -13.26 -0.63 -1.40
C VAL A 359 -12.25 -0.13 -0.36
N GLU A 360 -10.95 -0.06 -0.69
CA GLU A 360 -9.92 0.49 0.19
C GLU A 360 -10.18 1.98 0.52
N ALA A 361 -10.62 2.79 -0.45
CA ALA A 361 -11.02 4.18 -0.19
C ALA A 361 -12.28 4.29 0.69
N GLN A 362 -13.23 3.38 0.52
CA GLN A 362 -14.44 3.30 1.33
C GLN A 362 -14.15 2.84 2.77
N MET A 363 -13.17 1.95 2.97
CA MET A 363 -12.66 1.60 4.31
C MET A 363 -12.12 2.83 5.03
N ASN A 364 -11.38 3.71 4.35
CA ASN A 364 -10.91 4.95 4.98
C ASN A 364 -12.07 5.87 5.40
N VAL A 365 -13.14 5.97 4.60
CA VAL A 365 -14.35 6.71 5.01
C VAL A 365 -14.86 6.19 6.35
N LEU A 366 -14.98 4.87 6.47
CA LEU A 366 -15.45 4.22 7.69
C LEU A 366 -14.50 4.47 8.87
N GLU A 367 -13.20 4.27 8.70
CA GLU A 367 -12.18 4.49 9.75
C GLU A 367 -12.19 5.93 10.26
N TYR A 368 -12.28 6.92 9.37
CA TYR A 368 -12.36 8.33 9.76
C TYR A 368 -13.67 8.64 10.50
N ASN A 369 -14.79 8.06 10.06
CA ASN A 369 -16.06 8.18 10.78
C ASN A 369 -15.97 7.56 12.19
N GLN A 370 -15.33 6.39 12.33
CA GLN A 370 -15.11 5.76 13.63
C GLN A 370 -14.23 6.63 14.56
N ALA A 371 -13.18 7.25 14.03
CA ALA A 371 -12.36 8.21 14.77
C ALA A 371 -13.16 9.45 15.20
N LEU A 372 -13.99 10.01 14.30
CA LEU A 372 -14.87 11.15 14.60
C LEU A 372 -15.90 10.82 15.68
N LYS A 373 -16.55 9.65 15.62
CA LYS A 373 -17.49 9.17 16.64
C LYS A 373 -16.81 9.01 18.01
N THR A 374 -15.55 8.60 18.01
CA THR A 374 -14.72 8.47 19.22
C THR A 374 -14.42 9.84 19.86
N LEU A 375 -14.19 10.87 19.05
CA LEU A 375 -13.96 12.24 19.52
C LEU A 375 -15.24 12.92 20.03
N ARG A 376 -16.42 12.50 19.55
CA ARG A 376 -17.73 13.08 19.89
C ARG A 376 -18.62 12.09 20.70
N PRO A 377 -18.19 11.64 21.90
CA PRO A 377 -18.89 10.59 22.64
C PRO A 377 -20.30 10.99 23.12
N SER A 378 -20.58 12.29 23.28
CA SER A 378 -21.87 12.80 23.77
C SER A 378 -23.04 12.68 22.78
N GLN A 379 -22.80 12.24 21.54
CA GLN A 379 -23.82 12.11 20.50
C GLN A 379 -24.28 10.67 20.24
N ALA A 380 -23.73 9.68 20.94
CA ALA A 380 -24.15 8.29 20.79
C ALA A 380 -24.19 7.60 22.15
N SER A 381 -25.38 7.13 22.54
CA SER A 381 -25.53 6.09 23.53
C SER A 381 -25.00 4.80 22.91
N TYR A 382 -23.78 4.41 23.28
CA TYR A 382 -23.19 3.16 22.82
C TYR A 382 -23.67 2.01 23.71
N ILE A 383 -24.32 1.03 23.10
CA ILE A 383 -24.47 -0.31 23.68
C ILE A 383 -23.16 -1.03 23.36
N THR A 384 -22.55 -1.67 24.34
CA THR A 384 -21.34 -2.44 24.11
C THR A 384 -21.65 -3.92 24.15
N ALA A 385 -20.74 -4.76 23.64
CA ALA A 385 -20.94 -6.22 23.63
C ALA A 385 -21.10 -6.82 25.05
N SER A 386 -20.67 -6.09 26.09
CA SER A 386 -20.81 -6.49 27.50
C SER A 386 -22.06 -5.92 28.19
N GLY A 387 -22.95 -5.26 27.44
CA GLY A 387 -24.20 -4.65 27.93
C GLY A 387 -24.16 -3.11 27.94
N TYR A 388 -25.02 -2.48 28.75
CA TYR A 388 -25.05 -1.02 28.90
C TYR A 388 -23.82 -0.54 29.71
N ARG A 389 -22.69 -0.30 29.04
CA ARG A 389 -21.56 0.44 29.63
C ARG A 389 -21.46 1.80 28.97
N LYS A 390 -21.62 2.87 29.76
CA LYS A 390 -21.33 4.23 29.30
C LYS A 390 -19.81 4.37 29.11
N LEU A 391 -19.40 4.68 27.89
CA LEU A 391 -18.02 5.09 27.61
C LEU A 391 -17.64 6.28 28.49
N PRO A 392 -16.34 6.47 28.79
CA PRO A 392 -15.88 7.64 29.51
C PRO A 392 -16.34 8.93 28.80
N PRO A 393 -16.92 9.93 29.50
CA PRO A 393 -17.34 11.20 28.90
C PRO A 393 -16.12 12.13 28.66
N ARG A 394 -15.04 11.58 28.14
CA ARG A 394 -13.81 12.31 27.78
C ARG A 394 -13.26 11.79 26.47
N THR A 395 -12.44 12.60 25.81
CA THR A 395 -11.72 12.17 24.61
C THR A 395 -10.52 11.28 24.95
N PRO A 396 -10.12 10.39 24.04
CA PRO A 396 -8.93 9.57 24.20
C PRO A 396 -7.65 10.38 24.13
N ASP A 397 -6.61 9.92 24.82
CA ASP A 397 -5.27 10.46 24.74
C ASP A 397 -4.64 10.13 23.36
N VAL A 398 -4.89 8.92 22.87
CA VAL A 398 -4.42 8.40 21.58
C VAL A 398 -5.51 7.59 20.89
N ILE A 399 -5.73 7.86 19.61
CA ILE A 399 -6.49 7.00 18.70
C ILE A 399 -5.48 6.31 17.78
N PHE A 400 -5.44 4.99 17.84
CA PHE A 400 -4.66 4.18 16.92
C PHE A 400 -5.55 3.72 15.75
N ILE A 401 -5.05 3.83 14.53
CA ILE A 401 -5.67 3.25 13.32
C ILE A 401 -4.72 2.19 12.77
N ASP A 402 -5.24 1.03 12.36
CA ASP A 402 -4.43 0.04 11.66
C ASP A 402 -4.00 0.55 10.27
N GLY A 403 -2.70 0.49 9.97
CA GLY A 403 -2.16 1.00 8.73
C GLY A 403 -1.84 2.49 8.76
N ARG A 404 -2.03 3.16 7.61
CA ARG A 404 -1.57 4.54 7.39
C ARG A 404 -2.69 5.54 7.63
N ILE A 405 -2.35 6.76 8.05
CA ILE A 405 -3.35 7.80 8.35
C ILE A 405 -3.89 8.46 7.08
N MET A 406 -3.01 8.78 6.12
CA MET A 406 -3.40 9.47 4.87
C MET A 406 -4.23 8.53 3.96
N PRO A 407 -5.26 9.03 3.25
CA PRO A 407 -6.13 8.21 2.41
C PRO A 407 -5.36 7.29 1.45
N TYR A 408 -5.85 6.06 1.24
CA TYR A 408 -5.22 5.07 0.35
C TYR A 408 -5.11 5.59 -1.08
N GLU A 409 -6.20 6.14 -1.58
CA GLU A 409 -6.33 6.76 -2.89
C GLU A 409 -6.01 8.24 -2.83
N HIS A 410 -4.71 8.56 -2.82
CA HIS A 410 -4.19 9.90 -2.57
C HIS A 410 -3.80 10.66 -3.85
N LYS A 411 -3.79 10.02 -5.02
CA LYS A 411 -3.34 10.69 -6.25
C LYS A 411 -4.42 11.64 -6.77
N VAL A 412 -3.96 12.71 -7.40
CA VAL A 412 -4.84 13.76 -7.93
C VAL A 412 -5.74 13.22 -9.03
N ASP A 413 -5.26 12.24 -9.81
CA ASP A 413 -6.05 11.61 -10.86
C ASP A 413 -7.20 10.75 -10.32
N ASP A 414 -7.01 10.10 -9.16
CA ASP A 414 -8.07 9.32 -8.50
C ASP A 414 -9.12 10.27 -7.89
N PHE A 415 -8.66 11.37 -7.28
CA PHE A 415 -9.54 12.42 -6.74
C PHE A 415 -10.36 13.12 -7.84
N ALA A 416 -9.71 13.45 -8.96
CA ALA A 416 -10.32 14.09 -10.12
C ALA A 416 -10.97 13.07 -11.08
N TYR A 417 -11.08 11.80 -10.71
CA TYR A 417 -11.77 10.80 -11.51
C TYR A 417 -13.29 11.06 -11.51
N GLY A 418 -13.92 10.94 -12.66
CA GLY A 418 -15.38 11.05 -12.80
C GLY A 418 -16.10 9.79 -12.32
N GLY A 419 -17.38 9.90 -11.95
CA GLY A 419 -18.19 8.76 -11.54
C GLY A 419 -17.90 8.24 -10.12
N VAL A 420 -18.35 7.01 -9.85
CA VAL A 420 -18.46 6.42 -8.52
C VAL A 420 -17.13 6.35 -7.77
N HIS A 421 -16.05 5.89 -8.42
CA HIS A 421 -14.76 5.77 -7.74
C HIS A 421 -14.26 7.13 -7.23
N GLY A 422 -14.30 8.16 -8.08
CA GLY A 422 -13.88 9.49 -7.65
C GLY A 422 -14.79 10.10 -6.58
N GLU A 423 -16.08 9.75 -6.58
CA GLU A 423 -17.01 10.17 -5.51
C GLU A 423 -16.61 9.59 -4.16
N ILE A 424 -16.27 8.30 -4.11
CA ILE A 424 -15.76 7.63 -2.90
C ILE A 424 -14.46 8.29 -2.43
N VAL A 425 -13.52 8.55 -3.36
CA VAL A 425 -12.26 9.21 -3.04
C VAL A 425 -12.51 10.62 -2.47
N ARG A 426 -13.37 11.43 -3.08
CA ARG A 426 -13.75 12.76 -2.57
C ARG A 426 -14.37 12.67 -1.18
N ASN A 427 -15.27 11.72 -0.92
CA ASN A 427 -15.86 11.50 0.40
C ASN A 427 -14.79 11.15 1.45
N SER A 428 -13.83 10.29 1.10
CA SER A 428 -12.70 9.95 1.98
C SER A 428 -11.91 11.20 2.39
N PHE A 429 -11.61 12.09 1.44
CA PHE A 429 -10.96 13.37 1.74
C PHE A 429 -11.81 14.32 2.59
N MET A 430 -13.12 14.35 2.39
CA MET A 430 -14.02 15.15 3.23
C MET A 430 -13.99 14.68 4.69
N ARG A 431 -14.14 13.37 4.93
CA ARG A 431 -14.08 12.80 6.29
C ARG A 431 -12.71 12.94 6.93
N PHE A 432 -11.66 12.79 6.13
CA PHE A 432 -10.30 13.04 6.61
C PHE A 432 -10.13 14.48 7.09
N ASN A 433 -10.54 15.48 6.29
CA ASN A 433 -10.44 16.88 6.69
C ASN A 433 -11.33 17.22 7.89
N GLU A 434 -12.52 16.62 8.02
CA GLU A 434 -13.34 16.76 9.22
C GLU A 434 -12.61 16.25 10.46
N LEU A 435 -11.94 15.10 10.35
CA LEU A 435 -11.12 14.53 11.42
C LEU A 435 -9.91 15.44 11.77
N LEU A 436 -9.24 16.01 10.77
CA LEU A 436 -8.18 17.00 10.99
C LEU A 436 -8.69 18.18 11.82
N ASP A 437 -9.89 18.69 11.51
CA ASP A 437 -10.49 19.84 12.19
C ASP A 437 -10.88 19.54 13.62
N GLU A 438 -11.46 18.37 13.87
CA GLU A 438 -11.81 17.95 15.23
C GLU A 438 -10.55 17.84 16.11
N ILE A 439 -9.49 17.18 15.62
CA ILE A 439 -8.24 17.01 16.37
C ILE A 439 -7.56 18.36 16.57
N LYS A 440 -7.49 19.20 15.53
CA LYS A 440 -6.79 20.49 15.60
C LYS A 440 -7.51 21.51 16.47
N LEU A 441 -8.81 21.68 16.27
CA LEU A 441 -9.56 22.83 16.81
C LEU A 441 -10.31 22.49 18.10
N LYS A 442 -10.84 21.27 18.23
CA LYS A 442 -11.72 20.91 19.35
C LYS A 442 -11.03 20.01 20.37
N PHE A 443 -10.14 19.12 19.92
CA PHE A 443 -9.50 18.11 20.75
C PHE A 443 -7.97 18.07 20.59
N PRO A 444 -7.25 19.19 20.79
CA PRO A 444 -5.78 19.24 20.64
C PRO A 444 -5.04 18.31 21.62
N GLY A 445 -5.72 17.91 22.68
CA GLY A 445 -5.27 16.90 23.64
C GLY A 445 -5.34 15.46 23.15
N THR A 446 -5.78 15.17 21.92
CA THR A 446 -5.81 13.82 21.33
C THR A 446 -4.82 13.73 20.17
N ILE A 447 -4.07 12.63 20.06
CA ILE A 447 -3.24 12.36 18.87
C ILE A 447 -3.77 11.15 18.09
N LEU A 448 -3.58 11.18 16.78
CA LEU A 448 -3.93 10.08 15.87
C LEU A 448 -2.65 9.37 15.40
N VAL A 449 -2.60 8.05 15.57
CA VAL A 449 -1.42 7.23 15.29
C VAL A 449 -1.79 6.08 14.35
N GLY A 450 -1.25 6.08 13.15
CA GLY A 450 -1.27 4.95 12.23
C GLY A 450 -0.22 3.92 12.64
N VAL A 451 -0.62 2.66 12.78
CA VAL A 451 0.28 1.54 13.08
C VAL A 451 0.52 0.74 11.80
N VAL A 452 1.59 1.10 11.08
CA VAL A 452 1.89 0.51 9.78
C VAL A 452 2.60 -0.84 9.96
N LYS A 453 1.81 -1.92 9.95
CA LYS A 453 2.27 -3.32 10.03
C LYS A 453 3.20 -3.70 8.86
N ARG A 454 2.99 -3.11 7.68
CA ARG A 454 3.76 -3.37 6.43
C ARG A 454 4.20 -2.08 5.76
N ALA A 455 5.29 -1.50 6.25
CA ALA A 455 5.90 -0.33 5.66
C ALA A 455 6.62 -0.71 4.34
N LEU A 456 6.07 -0.32 3.19
CA LEU A 456 6.66 -0.59 1.87
C LEU A 456 7.71 0.45 1.45
N THR A 457 7.91 1.50 2.25
CA THR A 457 8.90 2.56 2.00
C THR A 457 9.93 2.55 3.12
N VAL A 458 11.20 2.47 2.74
CA VAL A 458 12.34 2.52 3.66
C VAL A 458 12.83 3.95 3.86
N TYR A 459 13.35 4.25 5.05
CA TYR A 459 13.97 5.53 5.34
C TYR A 459 15.23 5.46 6.19
N VAL A 460 15.34 4.46 7.08
CA VAL A 460 16.54 4.26 7.91
C VAL A 460 17.46 3.20 7.29
N LEU A 461 16.90 2.18 6.65
CA LEU A 461 17.69 1.07 6.10
C LEU A 461 18.76 1.53 5.09
N PRO A 462 18.47 2.39 4.08
CA PRO A 462 19.50 2.88 3.17
C PRO A 462 20.65 3.57 3.89
N LEU A 463 20.34 4.40 4.91
CA LEU A 463 21.35 5.10 5.70
C LEU A 463 22.23 4.13 6.48
N LEU A 464 21.62 3.14 7.14
CA LEU A 464 22.32 2.13 7.91
C LEU A 464 23.26 1.30 7.03
N LEU A 465 22.78 0.84 5.87
CA LEU A 465 23.59 0.05 4.93
C LEU A 465 24.71 0.90 4.31
N TRP A 466 24.43 2.14 3.94
CA TRP A 466 25.47 3.06 3.44
C TRP A 466 26.52 3.33 4.53
N TYR A 467 26.09 3.58 5.77
CA TYR A 467 26.99 3.82 6.91
C TYR A 467 27.87 2.59 7.19
N ALA A 468 27.29 1.39 7.16
CA ALA A 468 28.03 0.13 7.26
C ALA A 468 29.04 -0.03 6.12
N LEU A 469 28.66 0.33 4.89
CA LEU A 469 29.53 0.27 3.71
C LEU A 469 30.74 1.19 3.84
N VAL A 470 30.54 2.48 4.17
CA VAL A 470 31.65 3.44 4.31
C VAL A 470 32.56 3.13 5.50
N ASN A 471 32.07 2.34 6.47
CA ASN A 471 32.85 1.79 7.57
C ASN A 471 33.46 0.41 7.28
N ASN A 472 33.42 -0.07 6.02
CA ASN A 472 33.93 -1.37 5.58
C ASN A 472 33.33 -2.58 6.31
N ALA A 473 32.15 -2.44 6.90
CA ALA A 473 31.46 -3.52 7.60
C ALA A 473 30.66 -4.42 6.65
N ILE A 474 30.33 -3.92 5.45
CA ILE A 474 29.67 -4.68 4.38
C ILE A 474 30.32 -4.35 3.02
N LYS A 475 30.06 -5.20 2.02
CA LYS A 475 30.50 -4.97 0.63
C LYS A 475 29.52 -4.09 -0.14
N GLU A 476 29.99 -3.43 -1.20
CA GLU A 476 29.18 -2.54 -2.03
C GLU A 476 27.99 -3.28 -2.69
N GLU A 477 28.19 -4.53 -3.09
CA GLU A 477 27.14 -5.38 -3.68
C GLU A 477 25.95 -5.57 -2.75
N ALA A 478 26.20 -5.65 -1.43
CA ALA A 478 25.15 -5.80 -0.44
C ALA A 478 24.29 -4.53 -0.34
N PHE A 479 24.90 -3.35 -0.44
CA PHE A 479 24.15 -2.09 -0.47
C PHE A 479 23.20 -2.04 -1.66
N TRP A 480 23.69 -2.30 -2.88
CA TRP A 480 22.85 -2.25 -4.09
C TRP A 480 21.72 -3.27 -4.10
N ARG A 481 21.91 -4.42 -3.44
CA ARG A 481 20.89 -5.46 -3.33
C ARG A 481 19.82 -5.12 -2.30
N TYR A 482 20.21 -4.61 -1.14
CA TYR A 482 19.33 -4.54 0.03
C TYR A 482 18.87 -3.14 0.42
N ALA A 483 19.38 -2.06 -0.19
CA ALA A 483 19.01 -0.69 0.17
C ALA A 483 17.49 -0.43 0.11
N LEU A 484 16.75 -1.12 -0.75
CA LEU A 484 15.29 -0.98 -0.90
C LEU A 484 14.49 -2.18 -0.36
N ALA A 485 15.15 -3.10 0.36
CA ALA A 485 14.53 -4.30 0.91
C ALA A 485 13.71 -3.95 2.17
N TYR A 486 12.47 -3.49 1.97
CA TYR A 486 11.60 -2.98 3.04
C TYR A 486 11.37 -3.95 4.21
N HIS A 487 11.42 -5.25 3.98
CA HIS A 487 11.30 -6.26 5.03
C HIS A 487 12.52 -6.25 5.98
N LEU A 488 13.73 -5.95 5.47
CA LEU A 488 14.95 -5.88 6.27
C LEU A 488 14.99 -4.65 7.19
N GLU A 489 14.35 -3.54 6.80
CA GLU A 489 14.35 -2.33 7.64
C GLU A 489 13.83 -2.65 9.03
N ARG A 490 12.66 -3.29 9.12
CA ARG A 490 12.05 -3.60 10.41
C ARG A 490 12.92 -4.52 11.26
N ILE A 491 13.54 -5.52 10.65
CA ILE A 491 14.42 -6.46 11.34
C ILE A 491 15.65 -5.73 11.87
N LEU A 492 16.37 -5.02 11.02
CA LEU A 492 17.63 -4.37 11.38
C LEU A 492 17.42 -3.18 12.33
N ILE A 493 16.34 -2.42 12.17
CA ILE A 493 16.02 -1.32 13.10
C ILE A 493 15.58 -1.86 14.46
N THR A 494 14.80 -2.94 14.52
CA THR A 494 14.45 -3.56 15.81
C THR A 494 15.71 -4.03 16.54
N GLU A 495 16.62 -4.72 15.84
CA GLU A 495 17.87 -5.19 16.42
C GLU A 495 18.80 -4.03 16.82
N MET A 496 18.87 -2.96 16.03
CA MET A 496 19.62 -1.75 16.37
C MET A 496 19.09 -1.12 17.66
N LEU A 497 17.77 -0.94 17.78
CA LEU A 497 17.17 -0.36 18.98
C LEU A 497 17.41 -1.25 20.22
N LYS A 498 17.34 -2.58 20.08
CA LYS A 498 17.68 -3.53 21.17
C LYS A 498 19.13 -3.36 21.62
N VAL A 499 20.07 -3.33 20.69
CA VAL A 499 21.51 -3.17 20.98
C VAL A 499 21.76 -1.85 21.70
N VAL A 500 21.26 -0.74 21.17
CA VAL A 500 21.44 0.59 21.75
C VAL A 500 20.80 0.70 23.13
N LYS A 501 19.57 0.20 23.30
CA LYS A 501 18.86 0.16 24.58
C LYS A 501 19.68 -0.57 25.64
N ARG A 502 20.20 -1.76 25.31
CA ARG A 502 21.00 -2.58 26.22
C ARG A 502 22.32 -1.93 26.59
N GLU A 503 23.07 -1.44 25.61
CA GLU A 503 24.39 -0.83 25.85
C GLU A 503 24.32 0.44 26.69
N ARG A 504 23.22 1.20 26.57
CA ARG A 504 23.03 2.48 27.26
C ARG A 504 22.23 2.36 28.56
N GLY A 505 21.64 1.20 28.84
CA GLY A 505 20.77 1.00 30.00
C GLY A 505 19.49 1.86 29.96
N TRP A 506 19.04 2.22 28.76
CA TRP A 506 17.88 3.09 28.56
C TRP A 506 16.57 2.31 28.77
N GLU A 507 15.57 2.97 29.35
CA GLU A 507 14.25 2.36 29.55
C GLU A 507 13.55 2.15 28.20
N ALA A 508 13.43 3.20 27.40
CA ALA A 508 12.80 3.14 26.08
C ALA A 508 13.60 3.94 25.05
N VAL A 509 13.52 3.51 23.79
CA VAL A 509 14.27 4.12 22.70
C VAL A 509 13.43 4.24 21.45
N ARG A 510 13.73 5.24 20.62
CA ARG A 510 13.10 5.40 19.31
C ARG A 510 14.10 5.87 18.27
N THR A 511 13.76 5.70 17.00
CA THR A 511 14.49 6.37 15.92
C THR A 511 14.11 7.86 15.84
N PHE A 512 14.93 8.62 15.12
CA PHE A 512 14.55 9.94 14.61
C PHE A 512 13.23 9.88 13.82
N GLY A 513 12.57 11.03 13.69
CA GLY A 513 11.32 11.16 12.96
C GLY A 513 11.54 11.74 11.56
N VAL A 514 10.72 11.34 10.61
CA VAL A 514 10.61 12.02 9.30
C VAL A 514 9.21 12.57 9.13
N VAL A 515 9.09 13.89 8.98
CA VAL A 515 7.86 14.60 8.62
C VAL A 515 7.63 14.42 7.12
N ARG A 516 6.62 13.66 6.76
CA ARG A 516 6.22 13.40 5.38
C ARG A 516 4.95 14.16 5.02
N ARG A 517 4.96 14.78 3.84
CA ARG A 517 3.82 15.46 3.23
C ARG A 517 3.05 14.52 2.31
N MET A 518 1.81 14.88 1.97
CA MET A 518 0.99 14.05 1.07
C MET A 518 1.36 14.25 -0.42
N TRP A 519 1.62 15.49 -0.84
CA TRP A 519 1.90 15.82 -2.25
C TRP A 519 3.08 15.08 -2.89
N PRO A 520 4.20 14.75 -2.20
CA PRO A 520 5.32 14.04 -2.83
C PRO A 520 5.02 12.60 -3.23
N LEU A 521 3.88 12.05 -2.76
CA LEU A 521 3.44 10.70 -3.10
C LEU A 521 2.86 10.61 -4.51
N ASP A 522 2.58 11.76 -5.16
CA ASP A 522 2.07 11.85 -6.52
C ASP A 522 3.03 12.61 -7.45
N GLY A 523 3.49 11.94 -8.51
CA GLY A 523 4.38 12.54 -9.51
C GLY A 523 3.77 13.74 -10.26
N HIS A 524 2.44 13.80 -10.43
CA HIS A 524 1.77 14.96 -11.02
C HIS A 524 1.89 16.18 -10.12
N LEU A 525 1.69 15.99 -8.81
CA LEU A 525 1.82 17.06 -7.82
C LEU A 525 3.27 17.50 -7.62
N VAL A 526 4.22 16.56 -7.64
CA VAL A 526 5.67 16.89 -7.63
C VAL A 526 6.02 17.76 -8.83
N THR A 527 5.51 17.42 -10.02
CA THR A 527 5.74 18.20 -11.24
C THR A 527 5.09 19.58 -11.15
N ALA A 528 3.85 19.66 -10.64
CA ALA A 528 3.17 20.93 -10.44
C ALA A 528 3.91 21.83 -9.43
N PHE A 529 4.41 21.26 -8.34
CA PHE A 529 5.22 21.97 -7.34
C PHE A 529 6.50 22.54 -7.96
N LEU A 530 7.27 21.71 -8.67
CA LEU A 530 8.50 22.13 -9.35
C LEU A 530 8.28 23.29 -10.35
N ASN A 531 7.14 23.29 -11.04
CA ASN A 531 6.85 24.26 -12.09
C ASN A 531 6.17 25.54 -11.59
N GLY A 532 5.43 25.46 -10.48
CA GLY A 532 4.60 26.56 -9.98
C GLY A 532 5.12 27.25 -8.72
N ALA A 533 5.83 26.51 -7.86
CA ALA A 533 6.24 27.04 -6.56
C ALA A 533 7.40 28.05 -6.70
N ARG A 534 7.30 29.12 -5.92
CA ARG A 534 8.30 30.19 -5.79
C ARG A 534 9.22 29.94 -4.60
N SER A 535 8.76 29.15 -3.62
CA SER A 535 9.53 28.76 -2.45
C SER A 535 9.05 27.41 -1.90
N ILE A 536 9.83 26.81 -1.00
CA ILE A 536 9.40 25.59 -0.29
C ILE A 536 8.09 25.85 0.48
N ASP A 537 7.89 27.07 0.99
CA ASP A 537 6.76 27.40 1.86
C ASP A 537 5.41 27.35 1.11
N ASP A 538 5.42 27.35 -0.22
CA ASP A 538 4.21 27.18 -1.02
C ASP A 538 3.53 25.83 -0.79
N GLU A 539 4.25 24.83 -0.28
CA GLU A 539 3.66 23.54 0.04
C GLU A 539 2.62 23.59 1.15
N TYR A 540 2.62 24.65 1.97
CA TYR A 540 1.69 24.88 3.08
C TYR A 540 0.52 25.80 2.70
N ARG A 541 0.52 26.38 1.49
CA ARG A 541 -0.52 27.32 1.05
C ARG A 541 -1.65 26.56 0.36
N VAL A 542 -2.86 26.67 0.91
CA VAL A 542 -4.05 26.05 0.29
C VAL A 542 -4.28 26.66 -1.09
N GLU A 543 -4.15 27.98 -1.22
CA GLU A 543 -4.36 28.73 -2.47
C GLU A 543 -3.42 28.27 -3.58
N PHE A 544 -2.18 27.93 -3.21
CA PHE A 544 -1.19 27.42 -4.16
C PHE A 544 -1.71 26.14 -4.81
N TRP A 545 -2.08 25.14 -4.02
CA TRP A 545 -2.59 23.87 -4.55
C TRP A 545 -3.94 24.04 -5.24
N ASP A 546 -4.79 24.92 -4.72
CA ASP A 546 -6.16 25.08 -5.20
C ASP A 546 -6.25 25.77 -6.55
N SER A 547 -5.39 26.77 -6.79
CA SER A 547 -5.55 27.70 -7.92
C SER A 547 -4.25 28.11 -8.63
N GLU A 548 -3.07 27.97 -8.03
CA GLU A 548 -1.81 28.46 -8.63
C GLU A 548 -0.97 27.34 -9.27
N ALA A 549 -0.96 26.15 -8.66
CA ALA A 549 -0.12 25.03 -9.06
C ALA A 549 -0.52 24.51 -10.44
N PRO A 550 0.40 24.38 -11.43
CA PRO A 550 0.07 23.93 -12.77
C PRO A 550 -0.12 22.40 -12.84
N ILE A 551 -1.22 21.90 -12.26
CA ILE A 551 -1.54 20.47 -12.16
C ILE A 551 -2.04 19.97 -13.51
N SER A 552 -1.25 19.12 -14.17
CA SER A 552 -1.60 18.55 -15.49
C SER A 552 -1.96 19.60 -16.54
N GLY A 553 -1.39 20.81 -16.43
CA GLY A 553 -1.64 21.94 -17.34
C GLY A 553 -2.76 22.89 -16.90
N TYR A 554 -3.45 22.60 -15.80
CA TYR A 554 -4.55 23.42 -15.27
C TYR A 554 -4.13 24.23 -14.04
N ALA A 555 -4.85 25.32 -13.78
CA ALA A 555 -4.64 26.21 -12.64
C ALA A 555 -5.19 25.58 -11.35
N GLY A 556 -4.34 24.83 -10.66
CA GLY A 556 -4.64 24.13 -9.42
C GLY A 556 -5.63 22.98 -9.55
N VAL A 557 -6.02 22.44 -8.39
CA VAL A 557 -7.03 21.37 -8.31
C VAL A 557 -8.37 21.87 -8.84
N ARG A 558 -8.72 23.14 -8.56
CA ARG A 558 -9.96 23.75 -9.03
C ARG A 558 -10.06 23.75 -10.55
N GLY A 559 -9.02 24.22 -11.23
CA GLY A 559 -8.96 24.23 -12.69
C GLY A 559 -9.06 22.83 -13.29
N LEU A 560 -8.42 21.83 -12.66
CA LEU A 560 -8.50 20.43 -13.08
C LEU A 560 -9.92 19.86 -12.94
N LEU A 561 -10.62 20.14 -11.83
CA LEU A 561 -12.00 19.69 -11.64
C LEU A 561 -12.97 20.35 -12.63
N SER A 562 -12.81 21.66 -12.84
CA SER A 562 -13.60 22.46 -13.79
C SER A 562 -13.54 21.87 -15.19
N GLU A 563 -12.32 21.59 -15.68
CA GLU A 563 -12.11 20.99 -17.00
C GLU A 563 -12.73 19.58 -17.11
N ARG A 564 -12.71 18.81 -16.03
CA ARG A 564 -13.32 17.48 -16.00
C ARG A 564 -14.84 17.51 -15.79
N GLY A 565 -15.46 18.69 -15.75
CA GLY A 565 -16.89 18.86 -15.53
C GLY A 565 -17.36 18.42 -14.14
N LEU A 566 -16.46 18.49 -13.15
CA LEU A 566 -16.73 18.13 -11.76
C LEU A 566 -16.99 19.40 -10.94
N ASP A 567 -17.70 19.26 -9.82
CA ASP A 567 -17.97 20.38 -8.92
C ASP A 567 -16.66 20.91 -8.30
N GLU A 568 -16.34 22.15 -8.64
CA GLU A 568 -15.16 22.87 -8.18
C GLU A 568 -15.12 23.03 -6.65
N ASN A 569 -16.25 22.97 -5.96
CA ASN A 569 -16.30 23.09 -4.49
C ASN A 569 -15.54 21.97 -3.79
N TYR A 570 -15.35 20.81 -4.45
CA TYR A 570 -14.56 19.74 -3.86
C TYR A 570 -13.05 20.05 -3.82
N SER A 571 -12.56 20.97 -4.65
CA SER A 571 -11.12 21.30 -4.75
C SER A 571 -10.53 21.67 -3.40
N VAL A 572 -11.25 22.46 -2.60
CA VAL A 572 -10.81 22.92 -1.27
C VAL A 572 -10.45 21.75 -0.34
N HIS A 573 -11.14 20.62 -0.42
CA HIS A 573 -10.86 19.47 0.45
C HIS A 573 -9.50 18.84 0.13
N TYR A 574 -9.22 18.62 -1.15
CA TYR A 574 -7.95 18.02 -1.56
C TYR A 574 -6.78 19.00 -1.40
N SER A 575 -6.95 20.25 -1.85
CA SER A 575 -5.96 21.33 -1.68
C SER A 575 -5.60 21.54 -0.21
N ARG A 576 -6.60 21.53 0.69
CA ARG A 576 -6.39 21.61 2.13
C ARG A 576 -5.64 20.40 2.67
N SER A 577 -5.99 19.18 2.25
CA SER A 577 -5.25 17.98 2.67
C SER A 577 -3.78 18.04 2.23
N LEU A 578 -3.49 18.55 1.02
CA LEU A 578 -2.11 18.75 0.53
C LEU A 578 -1.32 19.78 1.36
N ALA A 579 -1.97 20.89 1.72
CA ALA A 579 -1.39 22.02 2.45
C ALA A 579 -1.30 21.81 3.97
N SER A 580 -2.27 21.11 4.56
CA SER A 580 -2.46 21.06 6.01
C SER A 580 -2.11 19.72 6.65
N THR A 581 -1.78 18.70 5.86
CA THR A 581 -1.51 17.35 6.39
C THR A 581 -0.04 17.03 6.37
N SER A 582 0.48 16.61 7.52
CA SER A 582 1.76 15.92 7.62
C SER A 582 1.65 14.74 8.55
N VAL A 583 2.52 13.75 8.36
CA VAL A 583 2.71 12.67 9.33
C VAL A 583 4.17 12.63 9.73
N VAL A 584 4.45 12.45 11.01
CA VAL A 584 5.80 12.10 11.46
C VAL A 584 5.90 10.59 11.58
N THR A 585 6.92 10.02 10.97
CA THR A 585 7.12 8.58 10.89
C THR A 585 8.37 8.15 11.67
N PHE A 586 8.25 7.11 12.51
CA PHE A 586 9.37 6.58 13.31
C PHE A 586 9.15 5.14 13.80
N TYR A 587 10.17 4.54 14.41
CA TYR A 587 10.11 3.27 15.14
C TYR A 587 10.34 3.49 16.63
N TYR A 588 9.66 2.73 17.49
CA TYR A 588 9.73 2.84 18.94
C TYR A 588 9.86 1.47 19.59
N LEU A 589 10.85 1.31 20.49
CA LEU A 589 11.03 0.13 21.32
C LEU A 589 10.65 0.49 22.77
N PRO A 590 9.53 -0.05 23.28
CA PRO A 590 8.99 0.33 24.60
C PRO A 590 9.78 -0.25 25.78
N PRO A 591 9.54 0.25 27.02
CA PRO A 591 10.19 -0.19 28.26
C PRO A 591 10.21 -1.70 28.50
N ASN A 592 9.05 -2.32 28.37
CA ASN A 592 8.74 -3.69 28.79
C ASN A 592 9.34 -4.76 27.88
N ILE A 593 9.84 -4.38 26.70
CA ILE A 593 10.46 -5.32 25.76
C ILE A 593 11.92 -5.47 26.14
N LYS A 594 12.27 -6.65 26.67
CA LYS A 594 13.63 -6.99 27.09
C LYS A 594 14.56 -6.97 25.88
N ALA A 595 15.67 -6.25 26.00
CA ALA A 595 16.72 -6.21 25.00
C ALA A 595 17.58 -7.50 25.00
N ASP A 596 17.48 -8.31 26.06
CA ASP A 596 18.39 -9.43 26.33
C ASP A 596 17.95 -10.79 25.75
N SER A 597 16.73 -10.93 25.22
CA SER A 597 16.34 -12.16 24.51
C SER A 597 16.91 -12.16 23.09
N SER A 598 18.18 -12.54 22.96
CA SER A 598 18.81 -12.83 21.66
C SER A 598 18.16 -14.02 20.94
N ALA A 599 17.30 -14.78 21.64
CA ALA A 599 16.62 -15.97 21.14
C ALA A 599 15.26 -15.68 20.47
N GLU A 600 14.63 -14.53 20.72
CA GLU A 600 13.31 -14.19 20.15
C GLU A 600 13.47 -13.08 19.11
N LEU A 601 13.31 -13.45 17.84
CA LEU A 601 13.24 -12.51 16.73
C LEU A 601 11.84 -11.92 16.71
N TYR A 602 11.69 -10.63 16.94
CA TYR A 602 10.45 -9.88 16.74
C TYR A 602 10.73 -8.61 15.94
N VAL A 603 9.68 -7.99 15.43
CA VAL A 603 9.76 -6.77 14.60
C VAL A 603 8.83 -5.70 15.12
N LEU A 604 9.26 -4.45 14.98
CA LEU A 604 8.46 -3.27 15.30
C LEU A 604 7.60 -2.83 14.09
N PRO A 605 6.41 -2.27 14.33
CA PRO A 605 5.64 -1.58 13.31
C PRO A 605 6.23 -0.18 13.13
N ARG A 606 5.95 0.43 11.98
CA ARG A 606 6.28 1.84 11.77
C ARG A 606 5.11 2.68 12.28
N LEU A 607 5.38 3.60 13.20
CA LEU A 607 4.37 4.54 13.69
C LEU A 607 4.32 5.75 12.76
N GLU A 608 3.12 6.13 12.34
CA GLU A 608 2.85 7.40 11.67
C GLU A 608 1.96 8.23 12.60
N VAL A 609 2.36 9.43 12.99
CA VAL A 609 1.56 10.30 13.86
C VAL A 609 1.10 11.50 13.06
N LEU A 610 -0.20 11.77 13.08
CA LEU A 610 -0.77 12.91 12.40
C LEU A 610 -0.25 14.22 13.01
N LEU A 611 0.23 15.12 12.16
CA LEU A 611 0.57 16.48 12.51
C LEU A 611 -0.44 17.41 11.82
N PRO A 612 -1.49 17.85 12.53
CA PRO A 612 -2.39 18.84 11.98
C PRO A 612 -1.61 20.16 11.78
N ALA A 613 -1.42 20.55 10.53
CA ALA A 613 -0.72 21.78 10.21
C ALA A 613 -1.67 22.98 10.23
N ASP A 614 -1.10 24.15 10.48
CA ASP A 614 -1.78 25.44 10.35
C ASP A 614 -1.08 26.27 9.28
N GLU A 615 -1.85 27.08 8.54
CA GLU A 615 -1.34 27.91 7.43
C GLU A 615 -0.25 28.89 7.89
N ARG A 616 -0.17 29.14 9.21
CA ARG A 616 0.81 30.01 9.86
C ARG A 616 2.01 29.28 10.45
N GLN A 617 2.10 27.96 10.31
CA GLN A 617 3.19 27.19 10.92
C GLN A 617 4.51 27.45 10.20
N THR A 618 5.47 28.00 10.94
CA THR A 618 6.86 27.99 10.50
C THR A 618 7.39 26.55 10.51
N PRO A 619 8.39 26.19 9.69
CA PRO A 619 8.98 24.85 9.71
C PRO A 619 9.47 24.45 11.11
N ARG A 620 10.00 25.39 11.88
CA ARG A 620 10.39 25.18 13.28
C ARG A 620 9.21 24.73 14.14
N HIS A 621 8.05 25.36 13.97
CA HIS A 621 6.85 24.95 14.71
C HIS A 621 6.39 23.54 14.32
N VAL A 622 6.44 23.19 13.03
CA VAL A 622 6.11 21.82 12.57
C VAL A 622 7.01 20.78 13.26
N LEU A 623 8.31 21.04 13.37
CA LEU A 623 9.26 20.14 14.03
C LEU A 623 9.03 20.04 15.53
N GLU A 624 8.71 21.14 16.22
CA GLU A 624 8.38 21.09 17.65
C GLU A 624 7.08 20.33 17.91
N THR A 625 6.05 20.57 17.09
CA THR A 625 4.80 19.79 17.12
C THR A 625 5.08 18.32 16.83
N ALA A 626 5.98 18.00 15.89
CA ALA A 626 6.39 16.63 15.61
C ALA A 626 7.09 15.99 16.82
N LYS A 627 8.02 16.68 17.47
CA LYS A 627 8.70 16.18 18.68
C LYS A 627 7.69 15.82 19.77
N GLU A 628 6.73 16.70 20.02
CA GLU A 628 5.71 16.47 21.05
C GLU A 628 4.75 15.33 20.66
N ALA A 629 4.30 15.29 19.40
CA ALA A 629 3.45 14.22 18.90
C ALA A 629 4.12 12.84 18.98
N MET A 630 5.42 12.75 18.63
CA MET A 630 6.21 11.54 18.78
C MET A 630 6.32 11.11 20.24
N ARG A 631 6.62 12.05 21.16
CA ARG A 631 6.70 11.78 22.60
C ARG A 631 5.38 11.20 23.12
N ARG A 632 4.25 11.80 22.74
CA ARG A 632 2.91 11.36 23.14
C ARG A 632 2.52 10.00 22.56
N ALA A 633 3.03 9.63 21.39
CA ALA A 633 2.82 8.31 20.79
C ALA A 633 3.70 7.21 21.43
N CYS A 634 4.79 7.58 22.08
CA CYS A 634 5.63 6.67 22.87
C CYS A 634 5.00 6.38 24.23
N LEU A 635 4.01 5.49 24.25
CA LEU A 635 3.32 5.08 25.46
C LEU A 635 4.22 4.28 26.42
N PRO A 636 3.93 4.31 27.73
CA PRO A 636 4.70 3.59 28.73
C PRO A 636 4.35 2.09 28.67
N GLU A 637 4.88 1.33 29.62
CA GLU A 637 4.37 0.00 29.91
C GLU A 637 2.85 0.07 30.16
N ILE A 638 2.08 -0.62 29.31
CA ILE A 638 0.74 -1.08 29.66
C ILE A 638 0.90 -2.60 29.72
N PRO A 639 0.61 -3.26 30.85
CA PRO A 639 0.97 -4.66 31.08
C PRO A 639 0.49 -5.69 30.03
N GLU A 640 -0.39 -5.32 29.10
CA GLU A 640 -0.77 -6.15 27.94
C GLU A 640 -0.63 -5.44 26.57
N ALA A 641 0.08 -4.30 26.48
CA ALA A 641 0.14 -3.41 25.31
C ALA A 641 0.83 -3.97 24.06
N TYR A 642 1.61 -5.03 24.16
CA TYR A 642 2.45 -5.46 23.06
C TYR A 642 2.45 -6.98 23.00
N LEU A 643 1.67 -7.51 22.07
CA LEU A 643 1.48 -8.95 21.91
C LEU A 643 1.99 -9.37 20.53
N LEU A 644 2.63 -10.53 20.50
CA LEU A 644 3.23 -11.17 19.34
C LEU A 644 2.15 -11.50 18.29
N TYR A 645 2.35 -11.08 17.04
CA TYR A 645 1.46 -11.37 15.91
C TYR A 645 2.25 -12.01 14.77
N ASP A 646 1.80 -13.16 14.27
CA ASP A 646 2.49 -13.89 13.20
C ASP A 646 2.25 -13.20 11.85
N LEU A 647 3.31 -12.58 11.32
CA LEU A 647 3.30 -12.05 9.96
C LEU A 647 3.73 -13.15 8.99
N ALA A 648 2.77 -13.70 8.25
CA ALA A 648 3.10 -14.46 7.05
C ALA A 648 3.76 -13.53 6.02
N PHE A 649 5.09 -13.60 5.87
CA PHE A 649 5.81 -12.97 4.77
C PHE A 649 5.67 -13.87 3.52
N PRO A 650 4.97 -13.42 2.45
CA PRO A 650 4.70 -14.26 1.29
C PRO A 650 5.96 -14.61 0.47
N PHE A 651 7.08 -13.93 0.72
CA PHE A 651 8.32 -14.08 -0.06
C PHE A 651 9.46 -14.77 0.69
N ASP A 652 9.29 -15.08 1.98
CA ASP A 652 10.31 -15.78 2.75
C ASP A 652 9.66 -16.79 3.70
N VAL A 653 9.83 -18.08 3.38
CA VAL A 653 9.28 -19.21 4.15
C VAL A 653 9.89 -19.26 5.56
N SER A 654 11.09 -18.69 5.76
CA SER A 654 11.77 -18.66 7.06
C SER A 654 11.33 -17.52 7.99
N LEU A 655 10.59 -16.52 7.47
CA LEU A 655 10.10 -15.38 8.24
C LEU A 655 8.60 -15.46 8.54
N ARG A 656 7.92 -16.57 8.18
CA ARG A 656 6.46 -16.71 8.28
C ARG A 656 5.89 -16.54 9.69
N ASP A 657 6.72 -16.62 10.73
CA ASP A 657 6.31 -16.60 12.13
C ASP A 657 7.12 -15.59 12.95
N ILE A 658 7.53 -14.44 12.38
CA ILE A 658 8.16 -13.39 13.20
C ILE A 658 7.06 -12.55 13.87
N PRO A 659 7.02 -12.53 15.21
CA PRO A 659 6.12 -11.69 15.94
C PRO A 659 6.26 -10.19 15.66
N LEU A 660 5.13 -9.52 15.47
CA LEU A 660 5.02 -8.07 15.45
C LEU A 660 4.57 -7.52 16.82
N ILE A 661 5.27 -6.50 17.31
CA ILE A 661 4.94 -5.78 18.55
C ILE A 661 3.89 -4.70 18.24
N LEU A 662 2.62 -4.94 18.56
CA LEU A 662 1.51 -3.99 18.29
C LEU A 662 0.92 -3.40 19.56
N PRO A 663 0.54 -2.11 19.59
CA PRO A 663 -0.28 -1.55 20.66
C PRO A 663 -1.56 -2.38 20.90
N ARG A 664 -1.87 -2.72 22.16
CA ARG A 664 -3.04 -3.54 22.54
C ARG A 664 -4.34 -3.09 21.91
N PRO A 665 -4.69 -1.79 21.88
CA PRO A 665 -5.93 -1.36 21.26
C PRO A 665 -6.03 -1.78 19.79
N ILE A 666 -4.91 -1.75 19.04
CA ILE A 666 -4.88 -2.21 17.64
C ILE A 666 -5.01 -3.73 17.54
N LYS A 667 -4.26 -4.48 18.33
CA LYS A 667 -4.37 -5.95 18.28
C LYS A 667 -5.77 -6.42 18.65
N ALA A 668 -6.35 -5.87 19.71
CA ALA A 668 -7.69 -6.23 20.12
C ALA A 668 -8.73 -5.84 19.07
N ALA A 669 -8.58 -4.68 18.42
CA ALA A 669 -9.42 -4.32 17.28
C ALA A 669 -9.27 -5.32 16.11
N ASP A 670 -8.05 -5.74 15.75
CA ASP A 670 -7.79 -6.76 14.70
C ASP A 670 -8.36 -8.14 15.07
N GLU A 671 -8.18 -8.60 16.30
CA GLU A 671 -8.75 -9.86 16.79
C GLU A 671 -10.27 -9.85 16.73
N HIS A 672 -10.90 -8.77 17.18
CA HIS A 672 -12.34 -8.62 17.10
C HIS A 672 -12.82 -8.44 15.65
N ALA A 673 -12.08 -7.73 14.79
CA ALA A 673 -12.42 -7.58 13.38
C ALA A 673 -12.41 -8.93 12.66
N ARG A 674 -11.43 -9.81 12.96
CA ARG A 674 -11.39 -11.18 12.43
C ARG A 674 -12.58 -12.03 12.89
N LEU A 675 -12.94 -11.95 14.18
CA LEU A 675 -14.13 -12.63 14.70
C LEU A 675 -15.40 -12.12 14.02
N GLN A 676 -15.46 -10.83 13.71
CA GLN A 676 -16.58 -10.27 12.94
C GLN A 676 -16.55 -10.72 11.49
N ASP A 677 -15.40 -10.85 10.85
CA ASP A 677 -15.30 -11.40 9.49
C ASP A 677 -15.86 -12.83 9.41
N GLU A 678 -15.63 -13.65 10.44
CA GLU A 678 -16.23 -15.00 10.54
C GLU A 678 -17.76 -14.92 10.66
N LYS A 679 -18.29 -14.06 11.55
CA LYS A 679 -19.74 -13.85 11.70
C LYS A 679 -20.39 -13.28 10.43
N LEU A 680 -19.73 -12.33 9.78
CA LEU A 680 -20.18 -11.73 8.52
C LEU A 680 -20.19 -12.76 7.38
N THR A 681 -19.23 -13.68 7.38
CA THR A 681 -19.16 -14.73 6.35
C THR A 681 -20.29 -15.75 6.52
N GLY A 682 -20.63 -16.12 7.76
CA GLY A 682 -21.68 -17.10 8.03
C GLY A 682 -23.08 -16.49 8.08
N GLU A 683 -23.34 -15.63 9.05
CA GLU A 683 -24.70 -15.17 9.38
C GLU A 683 -25.18 -14.07 8.44
N TYR A 684 -24.30 -13.12 8.13
CA TYR A 684 -24.67 -11.91 7.40
C TYR A 684 -24.97 -12.16 5.92
N ALA A 685 -24.12 -12.96 5.26
CA ALA A 685 -24.37 -13.41 3.90
C ALA A 685 -25.70 -14.16 3.80
N ASN A 686 -26.00 -15.02 4.79
CA ASN A 686 -27.26 -15.76 4.85
C ASN A 686 -28.47 -14.83 5.04
N TYR A 687 -28.41 -13.85 5.95
CA TYR A 687 -29.50 -12.88 6.12
C TYR A 687 -29.78 -12.07 4.86
N LEU A 688 -28.72 -11.61 4.18
CA LEU A 688 -28.85 -10.84 2.94
C LEU A 688 -29.45 -11.70 1.81
N LEU A 689 -28.99 -12.95 1.67
CA LEU A 689 -29.55 -13.91 0.71
C LEU A 689 -31.02 -14.22 0.99
N LEU A 690 -31.38 -14.46 2.26
CA LEU A 690 -32.77 -14.71 2.68
C LEU A 690 -33.66 -13.50 2.41
N ALA A 691 -33.18 -12.28 2.66
CA ALA A 691 -33.91 -11.05 2.36
C ALA A 691 -34.15 -10.89 0.85
N VAL A 692 -33.12 -11.15 0.02
CA VAL A 692 -33.25 -11.13 -1.44
C VAL A 692 -34.26 -12.19 -1.91
N LEU A 693 -34.16 -13.44 -1.43
CA LEU A 693 -35.10 -14.50 -1.77
C LEU A 693 -36.54 -14.16 -1.35
N ARG A 694 -36.73 -13.54 -0.18
CA ARG A 694 -38.04 -13.08 0.27
C ARG A 694 -38.61 -12.02 -0.69
N ILE A 695 -37.83 -11.03 -1.08
CA ILE A 695 -38.24 -9.99 -2.04
C ILE A 695 -38.57 -10.62 -3.41
N LEU A 696 -37.73 -11.54 -3.90
CA LEU A 696 -37.98 -12.24 -5.17
C LEU A 696 -39.29 -13.05 -5.13
N ARG A 697 -39.62 -13.66 -3.98
CA ARG A 697 -40.90 -14.34 -3.76
C ARG A 697 -42.08 -13.37 -3.67
N GLU A 698 -41.97 -12.33 -2.87
CA GLU A 698 -43.06 -11.38 -2.57
C GLU A 698 -43.37 -10.45 -3.74
N GLU A 699 -42.36 -9.92 -4.42
CA GLU A 699 -42.54 -8.92 -5.49
C GLU A 699 -42.59 -9.54 -6.89
N TYR A 700 -41.90 -10.66 -7.11
CA TYR A 700 -41.72 -11.24 -8.45
C TYR A 700 -42.30 -12.65 -8.61
N GLY A 701 -42.85 -13.25 -7.54
CA GLY A 701 -43.46 -14.58 -7.57
C GLY A 701 -42.50 -15.72 -7.90
N ILE A 702 -41.19 -15.50 -7.70
CA ILE A 702 -40.14 -16.48 -7.97
C ILE A 702 -40.04 -17.42 -6.77
N THR A 703 -40.53 -18.66 -6.90
CA THR A 703 -40.60 -19.67 -5.82
C THR A 703 -39.27 -20.31 -5.48
#